data_AF-A0A9W7KT91-F1
#
_entry.id   AF-A0A9W7KT91-F1
#
_cell.length_a   1.000
_cell.length_b   1.000
_cell.length_c   1.000
_cell.angle_alpha   90.00
_cell.angle_beta   90.00
_cell.angle_gamma   90.00
#
_symmetry.space_group_name_H-M   'P 1'
#
loop_
_entity.id
_entity.type
_entity.pdbx_description
1 polymer ?
#
loop_
_entity_poly.entity_id
_entity_poly.type
_entity_poly.pdbx_seq_one_letter_code
_entity_poly.pdbx_strand_id
1 'polypeptide(L)'
;MDFETAHHLCTFFTSVSDTYLDGEDLGEALIEKICSLDSIDLGSNILKLVDLLVPSDFKGSNDDISCVQTKLRPFFQFYERVGCLFDHGDANFGADSRLAGIVVDEETVYNCLCNLLVDAVSESSPRRKDFIGLIMKLDKSAQKSLMKIIKDGKHDAVRVDLVWEVGGVVTPRKHSGSRSRSSPYTPNSRETPRRLEAIIKELKREKAAVEGKLKDQTNQNQQLSKELAEASEMGSKAALTLEIATLEKYENLDASQKSQISALTDETSALRSKVKTFEQLKQQVLAMTDELDILKHAAAKLPSLEKSLESYKEKVENFNAVKLQLQDEQKGHAEAIDKLIKLENENSAIPNLKKQLETYKKKASDLSVANDTLSHELSTLKKLSSAVQKQNAQLSTTTSIQLKEAQELQKLLVESYGGDDSFAQAATKSQLEAAAVQITYIEGQLKSTQVALEAARSEHEETKVTLNCTIETIKKKSEDRAFLLKTGLTKLNDETLAELDLTVTEKNKLASSVQEQTAFIEKQTSEFQSYKDGHSLSNEVAQKKQKEYKHKLTVSQSKQSSLESEVDDMQSKLRQMQRERGNLQEDLDRLRTQGTSYMNAEGDMEAQYEALQREYNALVDENKALKEGGIAAVDGEWTGGATSTSLNVMRKEYDEKIANLNEERRELVMKISAHASDLQKSETRGWQLGQQVSDLQDTVTSLNLQLARREGRELQGGPAEDDEGANEPANSSRSALGDISNAGGEERGLEDGGKQRRQQPASLLGAMGVAGESDGEAKEGECKQS
;
A
#
# COMPACT_ATOMS: atom_id res chain seq x y z
N MET A 1 19.64 -2.44 -42.55
CA MET A 1 18.52 -2.05 -41.67
C MET A 1 17.29 -1.81 -42.52
N ASP A 2 16.15 -2.19 -41.99
CA ASP A 2 14.82 -1.85 -42.49
C ASP A 2 14.38 -0.45 -41.98
N PHE A 3 13.39 0.11 -42.65
CA PHE A 3 12.94 1.49 -42.44
C PHE A 3 12.36 1.73 -41.04
N GLU A 4 11.72 0.71 -40.46
CA GLU A 4 11.12 0.76 -39.11
C GLU A 4 12.20 0.90 -38.02
N THR A 5 13.29 0.12 -38.11
CA THR A 5 14.44 0.21 -37.20
C THR A 5 15.15 1.57 -37.32
N ALA A 6 15.30 2.09 -38.54
CA ALA A 6 15.87 3.41 -38.77
C ALA A 6 14.99 4.54 -38.22
N HIS A 7 13.67 4.45 -38.38
CA HIS A 7 12.70 5.40 -37.83
C HIS A 7 12.78 5.41 -36.29
N HIS A 8 12.73 4.23 -35.64
CA HIS A 8 12.82 4.13 -34.19
C HIS A 8 14.13 4.69 -33.61
N LEU A 9 15.27 4.47 -34.27
CA LEU A 9 16.54 5.10 -33.89
C LEU A 9 16.47 6.63 -34.02
N CYS A 10 15.87 7.15 -35.09
CA CYS A 10 15.76 8.59 -35.31
C CYS A 10 14.84 9.27 -34.29
N THR A 11 13.68 8.67 -33.97
CA THR A 11 12.77 9.18 -32.92
C THR A 11 13.40 9.10 -31.52
N PHE A 12 14.21 8.07 -31.27
CA PHE A 12 14.95 7.92 -30.02
C PHE A 12 15.97 9.05 -29.85
N PHE A 13 16.83 9.30 -30.84
CA PHE A 13 17.85 10.37 -30.75
C PHE A 13 17.27 11.78 -30.66
N THR A 14 16.14 12.08 -31.32
CA THR A 14 15.43 13.37 -31.10
C THR A 14 14.89 13.47 -29.67
N SER A 15 14.23 12.43 -29.14
CA SER A 15 13.74 12.46 -27.76
C SER A 15 14.85 12.62 -26.72
N VAL A 16 16.01 11.99 -26.93
CA VAL A 16 17.19 12.08 -26.07
C VAL A 16 17.82 13.48 -26.11
N SER A 17 17.84 14.14 -27.28
CA SER A 17 18.34 15.50 -27.43
C SER A 17 17.48 16.55 -26.71
N ASP A 18 16.16 16.34 -26.63
CA ASP A 18 15.23 17.33 -26.08
C ASP A 18 15.02 17.22 -24.56
N THR A 19 15.47 16.15 -23.90
CA THR A 19 15.07 15.86 -22.50
C THR A 19 16.18 15.67 -21.46
N TYR A 20 17.47 15.56 -21.84
CA TYR A 20 18.54 15.25 -20.87
C TYR A 20 19.72 16.23 -20.88
N LEU A 21 19.91 16.93 -19.77
CA LEU A 21 21.08 17.77 -19.47
C LEU A 21 21.99 17.21 -18.36
N ASP A 22 21.61 16.09 -17.75
CA ASP A 22 22.42 15.38 -16.75
C ASP A 22 22.95 14.08 -17.35
N GLY A 23 24.28 13.93 -17.38
CA GLY A 23 24.99 13.04 -18.31
C GLY A 23 25.15 11.58 -17.88
N GLU A 24 24.46 11.11 -16.84
CA GLU A 24 24.64 9.74 -16.31
C GLU A 24 23.88 8.69 -17.15
N ASP A 25 22.63 8.97 -17.54
CA ASP A 25 21.75 7.99 -18.21
C ASP A 25 22.06 7.76 -19.71
N LEU A 26 22.79 8.68 -20.35
CA LEU A 26 23.17 8.56 -21.77
C LEU A 26 24.17 7.40 -22.00
N GLY A 27 24.98 7.07 -20.98
CA GLY A 27 25.97 6.00 -21.04
C GLY A 27 25.31 4.62 -21.11
N GLU A 28 24.36 4.35 -20.21
CA GLU A 28 23.72 3.02 -20.11
C GLU A 28 22.94 2.67 -21.39
N ALA A 29 22.21 3.63 -21.96
CA ALA A 29 21.47 3.45 -23.22
C ALA A 29 22.38 3.16 -24.42
N LEU A 30 23.59 3.76 -24.46
CA LEU A 30 24.58 3.49 -25.50
C LEU A 30 25.19 2.08 -25.33
N ILE A 31 25.48 1.68 -24.09
CA ILE A 31 26.02 0.37 -23.72
C ILE A 31 25.03 -0.75 -24.12
N GLU A 32 23.75 -0.59 -23.81
CA GLU A 32 22.71 -1.59 -24.14
C GLU A 32 22.63 -1.87 -25.65
N LYS A 33 22.78 -0.84 -26.50
CA LYS A 33 22.71 -1.01 -27.96
C LYS A 33 24.00 -1.52 -28.60
N ILE A 34 25.17 -1.13 -28.09
CA ILE A 34 26.46 -1.68 -28.56
C ILE A 34 26.55 -3.19 -28.24
N CYS A 35 25.90 -3.65 -27.16
CA CYS A 35 25.78 -5.07 -26.83
C CYS A 35 24.92 -5.89 -27.82
N SER A 36 24.21 -5.26 -28.76
CA SER A 36 23.43 -5.94 -29.82
C SER A 36 24.13 -6.06 -31.18
N LEU A 37 25.44 -5.75 -31.25
CA LEU A 37 26.24 -5.95 -32.46
C LEU A 37 26.96 -7.32 -32.39
N ASP A 38 26.69 -8.20 -33.35
CA ASP A 38 27.09 -9.63 -33.34
C ASP A 38 28.61 -9.92 -33.38
N SER A 39 29.48 -8.91 -33.34
CA SER A 39 30.94 -9.04 -33.28
C SER A 39 31.46 -9.00 -31.83
N ILE A 40 31.26 -10.12 -31.13
CA ILE A 40 31.38 -10.26 -29.67
C ILE A 40 32.76 -9.82 -29.11
N ASP A 41 33.86 -10.15 -29.79
CA ASP A 41 35.21 -9.85 -29.29
C ASP A 41 35.66 -8.39 -29.49
N LEU A 42 35.08 -7.67 -30.47
CA LEU A 42 35.48 -6.29 -30.73
C LEU A 42 34.65 -5.30 -29.90
N GLY A 43 33.33 -5.50 -29.83
CA GLY A 43 32.43 -4.67 -29.02
C GLY A 43 32.78 -4.69 -27.53
N SER A 44 33.10 -5.87 -26.97
CA SER A 44 33.49 -6.02 -25.56
C SER A 44 34.78 -5.26 -25.19
N ASN A 45 35.74 -5.19 -26.13
CA ASN A 45 37.00 -4.48 -25.90
C ASN A 45 36.88 -2.97 -26.11
N ILE A 46 35.99 -2.52 -27.02
CA ILE A 46 35.66 -1.09 -27.19
C ILE A 46 34.89 -0.56 -25.98
N LEU A 47 33.88 -1.31 -25.49
CA LEU A 47 33.10 -0.94 -24.30
C LEU A 47 33.98 -0.72 -23.06
N LYS A 48 34.86 -1.67 -22.74
CA LYS A 48 35.84 -1.51 -21.64
C LYS A 48 36.74 -0.28 -21.82
N LEU A 49 37.03 0.11 -23.06
CA LEU A 49 37.87 1.27 -23.36
C LEU A 49 37.07 2.58 -23.18
N VAL A 50 35.78 2.59 -23.52
CA VAL A 50 34.84 3.70 -23.25
C VAL A 50 34.62 3.88 -21.74
N ASP A 51 34.36 2.80 -21.00
CA ASP A 51 34.21 2.82 -19.53
C ASP A 51 35.46 3.33 -18.80
N LEU A 52 36.66 3.08 -19.37
CA LEU A 52 37.94 3.59 -18.85
C LEU A 52 38.26 5.02 -19.34
N LEU A 53 37.66 5.47 -20.45
CA LEU A 53 37.79 6.83 -21.00
C LEU A 53 36.87 7.83 -20.27
N VAL A 54 35.70 7.38 -19.81
CA VAL A 54 34.72 8.17 -19.04
C VAL A 54 34.43 7.47 -17.70
N PRO A 55 35.32 7.61 -16.68
CA PRO A 55 35.04 7.11 -15.35
C PRO A 55 33.77 7.73 -14.76
N SER A 56 32.91 6.94 -14.14
CA SER A 56 31.67 7.41 -13.49
C SER A 56 31.89 8.41 -12.33
N ASP A 57 33.11 8.51 -11.79
CA ASP A 57 33.48 9.44 -10.71
C ASP A 57 34.05 10.80 -11.22
N PHE A 58 33.70 11.26 -12.43
CA PHE A 58 34.40 12.38 -13.11
C PHE A 58 34.14 13.79 -12.50
N LYS A 59 34.78 14.09 -11.37
CA LYS A 59 34.80 15.44 -10.74
C LYS A 59 35.92 16.34 -11.28
N GLY A 60 36.01 16.42 -12.61
CA GLY A 60 36.94 17.32 -13.31
C GLY A 60 36.49 18.78 -13.29
N SER A 61 37.41 19.71 -13.59
CA SER A 61 37.06 21.13 -13.77
C SER A 61 36.41 21.36 -15.14
N ASN A 62 35.68 22.48 -15.32
CA ASN A 62 35.01 22.79 -16.59
C ASN A 62 35.97 22.83 -17.80
N ASP A 63 37.27 23.09 -17.58
CA ASP A 63 38.29 23.09 -18.63
C ASP A 63 38.59 21.67 -19.18
N ASP A 64 38.45 20.64 -18.34
CA ASP A 64 38.65 19.24 -18.75
C ASP A 64 37.48 18.73 -19.63
N ILE A 65 36.24 19.10 -19.24
CA ILE A 65 35.02 18.81 -20.00
C ILE A 65 35.07 19.53 -21.36
N SER A 66 35.52 20.79 -21.38
CA SER A 66 35.75 21.57 -22.61
C SER A 66 36.75 20.89 -23.55
N CYS A 67 37.82 20.28 -23.03
CA CYS A 67 38.80 19.56 -23.85
C CYS A 67 38.19 18.31 -24.53
N VAL A 68 37.43 17.52 -23.78
CA VAL A 68 36.73 16.32 -24.30
C VAL A 68 35.67 16.72 -25.33
N GLN A 69 34.82 17.69 -25.02
CA GLN A 69 33.81 18.22 -25.94
C GLN A 69 34.44 18.81 -27.21
N THR A 70 35.56 19.52 -27.12
CA THR A 70 36.23 20.11 -28.29
C THR A 70 36.88 19.04 -29.19
N LYS A 71 37.35 17.91 -28.63
CA LYS A 71 37.91 16.79 -29.40
C LYS A 71 36.86 15.85 -29.97
N LEU A 72 35.72 15.70 -29.31
CA LEU A 72 34.56 14.97 -29.85
C LEU A 72 33.69 15.86 -30.77
N ARG A 73 33.89 17.19 -30.79
CA ARG A 73 33.16 18.14 -31.64
C ARG A 73 33.12 17.74 -33.13
N PRO A 74 34.17 17.21 -33.77
CA PRO A 74 34.09 16.74 -35.16
C PRO A 74 33.13 15.55 -35.33
N PHE A 75 33.07 14.65 -34.34
CA PHE A 75 32.18 13.49 -34.32
C PHE A 75 30.72 13.93 -34.12
N PHE A 76 30.47 14.84 -33.17
CA PHE A 76 29.14 15.43 -32.98
C PHE A 76 28.70 16.30 -34.16
N GLN A 77 29.55 17.15 -34.73
CA GLN A 77 29.24 17.97 -35.92
C GLN A 77 29.00 17.14 -37.19
N PHE A 78 29.56 15.94 -37.28
CA PHE A 78 29.23 14.99 -38.33
C PHE A 78 27.78 14.49 -38.18
N TYR A 79 27.38 14.07 -36.97
CA TYR A 79 26.00 13.67 -36.67
C TYR A 79 25.00 14.83 -36.76
N GLU A 80 25.36 16.03 -36.29
CA GLU A 80 24.54 17.24 -36.35
C GLU A 80 24.24 17.62 -37.82
N ARG A 81 25.22 17.51 -38.72
CA ARG A 81 25.01 17.69 -40.17
C ARG A 81 24.15 16.60 -40.82
N VAL A 82 24.12 15.38 -40.28
CA VAL A 82 23.23 14.31 -40.74
C VAL A 82 21.81 14.54 -40.20
N GLY A 83 21.65 15.02 -38.97
CA GLY A 83 20.36 15.37 -38.36
C GLY A 83 19.67 16.57 -39.03
N CYS A 84 20.39 17.67 -39.25
CA CYS A 84 19.82 18.88 -39.87
C CYS A 84 19.31 18.70 -41.32
N LEU A 85 19.59 17.56 -41.96
CA LEU A 85 19.00 17.21 -43.28
C LEU A 85 17.59 16.62 -43.20
N PHE A 86 17.12 16.24 -42.00
CA PHE A 86 15.79 15.66 -41.79
C PHE A 86 14.77 16.63 -41.15
N ASP A 87 15.22 17.78 -40.65
CA ASP A 87 14.44 18.66 -39.75
C ASP A 87 13.68 19.80 -40.44
N HIS A 88 13.39 19.66 -41.74
CA HIS A 88 12.50 20.57 -42.48
C HIS A 88 11.28 19.80 -42.99
N GLY A 89 10.35 19.58 -42.07
CA GLY A 89 9.05 18.98 -42.35
C GLY A 89 8.13 19.95 -43.09
N ASP A 90 8.21 19.95 -44.43
CA ASP A 90 7.17 20.51 -45.30
C ASP A 90 6.51 19.37 -46.10
N ALA A 91 5.24 19.10 -45.77
CA ALA A 91 4.52 17.92 -46.22
C ALA A 91 3.96 18.07 -47.65
N ASN A 92 4.84 18.11 -48.67
CA ASN A 92 4.54 17.73 -50.05
C ASN A 92 5.79 17.82 -50.96
N PHE A 93 6.58 16.75 -51.07
CA PHE A 93 7.37 16.51 -52.28
C PHE A 93 7.44 15.02 -52.60
N GLY A 94 7.30 14.70 -53.89
CA GLY A 94 7.18 13.32 -54.37
C GLY A 94 8.49 12.54 -54.32
N ALA A 95 8.37 11.21 -54.38
CA ALA A 95 9.49 10.29 -54.35
C ALA A 95 10.51 10.57 -55.47
N ASP A 96 11.73 10.93 -55.10
CA ASP A 96 12.89 10.82 -55.99
C ASP A 96 14.12 10.29 -55.23
N SER A 97 14.59 9.12 -55.66
CA SER A 97 15.40 8.21 -54.83
C SER A 97 16.90 8.43 -55.04
N ARG A 98 17.49 9.49 -54.46
CA ARG A 98 18.91 9.84 -54.70
C ARG A 98 19.80 10.18 -53.49
N LEU A 99 19.34 9.96 -52.25
CA LEU A 99 20.16 10.18 -51.03
C LEU A 99 20.33 8.95 -50.12
N ALA A 100 19.94 7.75 -50.59
CA ALA A 100 20.32 6.49 -49.95
C ALA A 100 21.78 6.14 -50.33
N GLY A 101 22.76 6.70 -49.61
CA GLY A 101 24.16 6.60 -50.05
C GLY A 101 25.25 7.07 -49.08
N ILE A 102 25.01 7.10 -47.77
CA ILE A 102 26.09 7.17 -46.77
C ILE A 102 25.93 5.99 -45.82
N VAL A 103 26.32 4.81 -46.29
CA VAL A 103 26.67 3.69 -45.42
C VAL A 103 28.04 4.04 -44.86
N VAL A 104 28.12 4.39 -43.58
CA VAL A 104 29.40 4.42 -42.88
C VAL A 104 29.82 2.96 -42.71
N ASP A 105 30.85 2.53 -43.42
CA ASP A 105 31.37 1.17 -43.27
C ASP A 105 32.02 0.99 -41.88
N GLU A 106 31.99 -0.24 -41.38
CA GLU A 106 32.58 -0.59 -40.08
C GLU A 106 34.09 -0.30 -40.05
N GLU A 107 34.74 -0.35 -41.22
CA GLU A 107 36.15 -0.04 -41.42
C GLU A 107 36.48 1.44 -41.14
N THR A 108 35.65 2.39 -41.58
CA THR A 108 35.82 3.82 -41.27
C THR A 108 35.66 4.10 -39.76
N VAL A 109 34.70 3.46 -39.10
CA VAL A 109 34.51 3.59 -37.64
C VAL A 109 35.70 2.99 -36.89
N TYR A 110 36.14 1.80 -37.28
CA TYR A 110 37.30 1.13 -36.71
C TYR A 110 38.58 1.96 -36.87
N ASN A 111 38.82 2.52 -38.06
CA ASN A 111 39.98 3.36 -38.33
C ASN A 111 39.94 4.68 -37.53
N CYS A 112 38.77 5.31 -37.35
CA CYS A 112 38.63 6.46 -36.46
C CYS A 112 38.95 6.12 -35.00
N LEU A 113 38.47 4.99 -34.48
CA LEU A 113 38.76 4.54 -33.12
C LEU A 113 40.25 4.19 -32.93
N CYS A 114 40.87 3.55 -33.91
CA CYS A 114 42.32 3.26 -33.89
C CYS A 114 43.14 4.56 -33.87
N ASN A 115 42.77 5.55 -34.69
CA ASN A 115 43.44 6.85 -34.71
C ASN A 115 43.28 7.60 -33.38
N LEU A 116 42.08 7.60 -32.77
CA LEU A 116 41.84 8.14 -31.44
C LEU A 116 42.69 7.47 -30.35
N LEU A 117 42.86 6.15 -30.42
CA LEU A 117 43.72 5.38 -29.49
C LEU A 117 45.20 5.75 -29.67
N VAL A 118 45.68 5.86 -30.91
CA VAL A 118 47.05 6.29 -31.24
C VAL A 118 47.30 7.72 -30.74
N ASP A 119 46.37 8.64 -30.96
CA ASP A 119 46.46 10.03 -30.50
C ASP A 119 46.42 10.13 -28.96
N ALA A 120 45.58 9.35 -28.29
CA ALA A 120 45.52 9.32 -26.82
C ALA A 120 46.86 8.87 -26.17
N VAL A 121 47.59 7.98 -26.84
CA VAL A 121 48.88 7.42 -26.38
C VAL A 121 50.10 8.12 -27.03
N SER A 122 49.85 9.09 -27.91
CA SER A 122 50.87 9.92 -28.56
C SER A 122 51.68 10.76 -27.56
N GLU A 123 52.86 11.22 -27.97
CA GLU A 123 53.74 12.03 -27.11
C GLU A 123 53.20 13.44 -26.87
N SER A 124 52.32 13.91 -27.76
CA SER A 124 51.56 15.16 -27.68
C SER A 124 50.32 15.10 -26.77
N SER A 125 49.93 13.92 -26.29
CA SER A 125 48.77 13.78 -25.39
C SER A 125 49.12 14.16 -23.95
N PRO A 126 48.48 15.20 -23.36
CA PRO A 126 48.79 15.62 -21.98
C PRO A 126 48.42 14.53 -20.95
N ARG A 127 47.51 13.61 -21.30
CA ARG A 127 47.07 12.49 -20.44
C ARG A 127 47.67 11.14 -20.88
N ARG A 128 48.71 11.13 -21.72
CA ARG A 128 49.41 9.92 -22.19
C ARG A 128 49.72 8.92 -21.06
N LYS A 129 50.19 9.42 -19.92
CA LYS A 129 50.56 8.60 -18.75
C LYS A 129 49.36 7.87 -18.16
N ASP A 130 48.19 8.51 -18.12
CA ASP A 130 46.95 7.91 -17.63
C ASP A 130 46.51 6.79 -18.59
N PHE A 131 46.49 7.05 -19.89
CA PHE A 131 46.06 6.07 -20.90
C PHE A 131 47.00 4.87 -20.98
N ILE A 132 48.32 5.06 -20.91
CA ILE A 132 49.28 3.95 -20.77
C ILE A 132 49.01 3.19 -19.46
N GLY A 133 48.75 3.90 -18.35
CA GLY A 133 48.42 3.28 -17.07
C GLY A 133 47.13 2.46 -17.09
N LEU A 134 46.13 2.85 -17.87
CA LEU A 134 44.88 2.12 -18.06
C LEU A 134 45.10 0.87 -18.94
N ILE A 135 45.80 1.02 -20.08
CA ILE A 135 46.18 -0.12 -20.94
C ILE A 135 46.97 -1.15 -20.12
N MET A 136 47.94 -0.73 -19.31
CA MET A 136 48.76 -1.60 -18.46
C MET A 136 47.99 -2.29 -17.31
N LYS A 137 46.71 -1.95 -17.08
CA LYS A 137 45.81 -2.65 -16.14
C LYS A 137 44.93 -3.71 -16.81
N LEU A 138 44.81 -3.70 -18.14
CA LEU A 138 44.05 -4.71 -18.89
C LEU A 138 44.74 -6.08 -18.85
N ASP A 139 44.04 -7.12 -19.28
CA ASP A 139 44.62 -8.46 -19.44
C ASP A 139 45.72 -8.51 -20.51
N LYS A 140 46.66 -9.45 -20.40
CA LYS A 140 47.83 -9.55 -21.30
C LYS A 140 47.45 -9.73 -22.78
N SER A 141 46.29 -10.31 -23.07
CA SER A 141 45.74 -10.44 -24.43
C SER A 141 45.30 -9.10 -24.99
N ALA A 142 44.42 -8.37 -24.28
CA ALA A 142 43.98 -7.04 -24.68
C ALA A 142 45.16 -6.04 -24.75
N GLN A 143 46.09 -6.09 -23.78
CA GLN A 143 47.34 -5.32 -23.83
C GLN A 143 48.13 -5.57 -25.12
N LYS A 144 48.30 -6.83 -25.52
CA LYS A 144 49.06 -7.21 -26.72
C LYS A 144 48.36 -6.76 -28.00
N SER A 145 47.02 -6.85 -28.06
CA SER A 145 46.22 -6.37 -29.19
C SER A 145 46.23 -4.85 -29.31
N LEU A 146 46.02 -4.12 -28.21
CA LEU A 146 46.05 -2.64 -28.21
C LEU A 146 47.47 -2.11 -28.49
N MET A 147 48.51 -2.72 -27.91
CA MET A 147 49.90 -2.37 -28.22
C MET A 147 50.27 -2.70 -29.68
N LYS A 148 49.66 -3.73 -30.28
CA LYS A 148 49.79 -3.98 -31.72
C LYS A 148 49.14 -2.86 -32.52
N ILE A 149 47.88 -2.50 -32.25
CA ILE A 149 47.17 -1.40 -32.92
C ILE A 149 47.94 -0.07 -32.79
N ILE A 150 48.45 0.27 -31.60
CA ILE A 150 49.23 1.50 -31.35
C ILE A 150 50.60 1.47 -32.07
N LYS A 151 51.20 0.29 -32.24
CA LYS A 151 52.48 0.12 -32.94
C LYS A 151 52.29 0.19 -34.46
N ASP A 152 51.27 -0.48 -34.97
CA ASP A 152 50.98 -0.58 -36.41
C ASP A 152 50.43 0.78 -36.91
N GLY A 153 49.48 1.40 -36.20
CA GLY A 153 48.95 2.73 -36.49
C GLY A 153 49.96 3.89 -36.36
N LYS A 154 51.16 3.63 -35.82
CA LYS A 154 52.28 4.59 -35.82
C LYS A 154 53.04 4.66 -37.15
N HIS A 155 52.82 3.73 -38.08
CA HIS A 155 53.60 3.64 -39.32
C HIS A 155 52.89 4.21 -40.56
N ASP A 156 51.56 4.32 -40.56
CA ASP A 156 50.76 4.74 -41.73
C ASP A 156 50.31 6.22 -41.73
N ALA A 157 51.02 7.08 -41.00
CA ALA A 157 50.94 8.54 -41.21
C ALA A 157 51.62 8.99 -42.53
N VAL A 158 51.73 8.09 -43.51
CA VAL A 158 52.35 8.31 -44.83
C VAL A 158 51.26 8.36 -45.89
N ARG A 159 51.04 9.59 -46.37
CA ARG A 159 50.40 9.96 -47.63
C ARG A 159 50.45 8.83 -48.69
N VAL A 160 49.28 8.31 -49.06
CA VAL A 160 49.15 7.27 -50.08
C VAL A 160 49.51 7.82 -51.46
N ASP A 161 50.73 7.51 -51.93
CA ASP A 161 51.11 7.58 -53.34
C ASP A 161 51.24 6.14 -53.89
N LEU A 162 50.37 5.81 -54.85
CA LEU A 162 50.31 4.48 -55.49
C LEU A 162 51.46 4.29 -56.50
N VAL A 163 52.34 3.32 -56.27
CA VAL A 163 53.31 2.83 -57.28
C VAL A 163 53.39 1.29 -57.24
N TRP A 164 53.46 0.68 -58.42
CA TRP A 164 53.52 -0.78 -58.65
C TRP A 164 54.95 -1.34 -58.46
N GLU A 165 55.10 -2.67 -58.28
CA GLU A 165 55.99 -3.47 -59.15
C GLU A 165 55.84 -5.01 -59.03
N VAL A 166 56.60 -5.75 -59.84
CA VAL A 166 56.31 -7.11 -60.33
C VAL A 166 57.48 -8.10 -60.16
N GLY A 167 57.18 -9.35 -59.77
CA GLY A 167 57.86 -10.55 -60.29
C GLY A 167 58.98 -11.22 -59.45
N GLY A 168 59.21 -12.52 -59.68
CA GLY A 168 60.34 -13.27 -59.13
C GLY A 168 60.22 -14.82 -59.22
N VAL A 169 61.08 -15.47 -59.99
CA VAL A 169 61.22 -16.95 -60.16
C VAL A 169 62.67 -17.35 -59.80
N VAL A 170 62.96 -18.58 -59.33
CA VAL A 170 64.21 -19.35 -59.65
C VAL A 170 64.30 -20.77 -59.02
N THR A 171 65.09 -21.62 -59.67
CA THR A 171 65.29 -23.09 -59.69
C THR A 171 66.03 -23.80 -58.52
N PRO A 172 66.10 -25.16 -58.53
CA PRO A 172 67.12 -25.96 -57.84
C PRO A 172 68.26 -26.47 -58.76
N ARG A 173 69.39 -26.92 -58.17
CA ARG A 173 70.73 -27.04 -58.79
C ARG A 173 71.36 -28.46 -58.63
N LYS A 174 72.21 -28.90 -59.58
CA LYS A 174 72.98 -30.18 -59.56
C LYS A 174 74.39 -30.01 -58.95
N HIS A 175 75.06 -31.10 -58.52
CA HIS A 175 76.38 -31.58 -59.06
C HIS A 175 77.08 -32.73 -58.26
N SER A 176 77.67 -33.69 -59.02
CA SER A 176 78.99 -34.40 -58.83
C SER A 176 79.27 -35.33 -57.62
N GLY A 177 80.16 -36.36 -57.69
CA GLY A 177 80.92 -36.96 -58.81
C GLY A 177 82.23 -37.72 -58.41
N SER A 178 82.88 -38.40 -59.38
CA SER A 178 84.23 -39.06 -59.36
C SER A 178 84.32 -40.55 -58.96
N ARG A 179 85.53 -41.17 -58.86
CA ARG A 179 86.32 -41.83 -59.96
C ARG A 179 87.66 -42.44 -59.45
N SER A 180 88.02 -43.71 -59.79
CA SER A 180 89.40 -44.28 -60.03
C SER A 180 89.45 -45.83 -60.05
N ARG A 181 90.01 -46.55 -61.06
CA ARG A 181 91.44 -46.94 -61.35
C ARG A 181 92.05 -47.98 -60.36
N SER A 182 92.97 -48.92 -60.67
CA SER A 182 93.50 -49.60 -61.89
C SER A 182 94.74 -50.46 -61.51
N SER A 183 95.06 -51.64 -62.11
CA SER A 183 96.46 -52.14 -62.27
C SER A 183 96.60 -53.46 -63.10
N PRO A 184 97.72 -53.74 -63.81
CA PRO A 184 97.94 -54.96 -64.63
C PRO A 184 99.12 -55.87 -64.17
N TYR A 185 99.24 -57.09 -64.72
CA TYR A 185 100.49 -57.88 -64.68
C TYR A 185 100.66 -58.83 -65.90
N THR A 186 101.90 -59.00 -66.35
CA THR A 186 102.39 -60.01 -67.34
C THR A 186 103.48 -60.87 -66.66
N PRO A 187 103.86 -62.08 -67.16
CA PRO A 187 105.00 -62.15 -68.11
C PRO A 187 105.06 -63.39 -69.05
N ASN A 188 106.08 -63.40 -69.92
CA ASN A 188 106.49 -64.52 -70.77
C ASN A 188 107.06 -65.74 -70.01
N SER A 189 106.91 -66.95 -70.57
CA SER A 189 108.04 -67.90 -70.70
C SER A 189 107.80 -68.96 -71.79
N ARG A 190 108.87 -69.42 -72.43
CA ARG A 190 108.87 -70.52 -73.42
C ARG A 190 109.02 -71.87 -72.70
N GLU A 191 107.99 -72.71 -72.71
CA GLU A 191 108.14 -74.15 -72.42
C GLU A 191 107.54 -75.04 -73.50
N THR A 192 108.08 -76.25 -73.63
CA THR A 192 107.84 -77.19 -74.73
C THR A 192 106.38 -77.68 -74.83
N PRO A 193 105.85 -77.95 -76.04
CA PRO A 193 104.41 -78.10 -76.27
C PRO A 193 103.72 -79.21 -75.45
N ARG A 194 104.41 -80.29 -75.08
CA ARG A 194 103.83 -81.39 -74.29
C ARG A 194 103.57 -81.04 -72.81
N ARG A 195 104.20 -79.99 -72.27
CA ARG A 195 103.93 -79.50 -70.90
C ARG A 195 102.83 -78.45 -70.88
N LEU A 196 102.78 -77.60 -71.92
CA LEU A 196 101.70 -76.64 -72.12
C LEU A 196 100.33 -77.31 -72.32
N GLU A 197 100.23 -78.46 -72.99
CA GLU A 197 98.95 -79.18 -73.11
C GLU A 197 98.42 -79.67 -71.75
N ALA A 198 99.30 -80.12 -70.85
CA ALA A 198 98.92 -80.49 -69.49
C ALA A 198 98.46 -79.26 -68.68
N ILE A 199 99.25 -78.18 -68.69
CA ILE A 199 98.93 -76.92 -67.99
C ILE A 199 97.66 -76.28 -68.57
N ILE A 200 97.42 -76.32 -69.88
CA ILE A 200 96.17 -75.83 -70.50
C ILE A 200 94.97 -76.70 -70.10
N LYS A 201 95.16 -78.01 -69.91
CA LYS A 201 94.10 -78.91 -69.42
C LYS A 201 93.82 -78.69 -67.92
N GLU A 202 94.84 -78.38 -67.14
CA GLU A 202 94.75 -77.97 -65.73
C GLU A 202 94.04 -76.62 -65.61
N LEU A 203 94.53 -75.58 -66.29
CA LEU A 203 93.92 -74.24 -66.36
C LEU A 203 92.49 -74.27 -66.92
N LYS A 204 92.14 -75.21 -67.82
CA LYS A 204 90.74 -75.40 -68.26
C LYS A 204 89.87 -76.01 -67.17
N ARG A 205 90.40 -76.91 -66.33
CA ARG A 205 89.70 -77.45 -65.16
C ARG A 205 89.58 -76.42 -64.05
N GLU A 206 90.65 -75.68 -63.77
CA GLU A 206 90.63 -74.57 -62.81
C GLU A 206 89.69 -73.46 -63.28
N LYS A 207 89.74 -73.08 -64.57
CA LYS A 207 88.78 -72.13 -65.15
C LYS A 207 87.34 -72.64 -64.99
N ALA A 208 87.04 -73.90 -65.33
CA ALA A 208 85.70 -74.45 -65.16
C ALA A 208 85.28 -74.52 -63.67
N ALA A 209 86.21 -74.81 -62.75
CA ALA A 209 85.96 -74.82 -61.31
C ALA A 209 85.78 -73.42 -60.73
N VAL A 210 86.49 -72.41 -61.26
CA VAL A 210 86.34 -70.99 -60.90
C VAL A 210 85.06 -70.42 -61.52
N GLU A 211 84.71 -70.75 -62.76
CA GLU A 211 83.43 -70.38 -63.39
C GLU A 211 82.25 -71.05 -62.67
N GLY A 212 82.40 -72.30 -62.21
CA GLY A 212 81.44 -72.98 -61.32
C GLY A 212 81.29 -72.23 -60.00
N LYS A 213 82.39 -72.03 -59.25
CA LYS A 213 82.39 -71.27 -57.99
C LYS A 213 81.86 -69.84 -58.15
N LEU A 214 82.19 -69.15 -59.25
CA LEU A 214 81.70 -67.81 -59.55
C LEU A 214 80.19 -67.84 -59.81
N LYS A 215 79.70 -68.83 -60.58
CA LYS A 215 78.28 -69.01 -60.85
C LYS A 215 77.50 -69.32 -59.55
N ASP A 216 78.01 -70.24 -58.75
CA ASP A 216 77.45 -70.59 -57.44
C ASP A 216 77.44 -69.38 -56.50
N GLN A 217 78.53 -68.61 -56.46
CA GLN A 217 78.63 -67.37 -55.69
C GLN A 217 77.70 -66.27 -56.24
N THR A 218 77.49 -66.16 -57.56
CA THR A 218 76.49 -65.23 -58.12
C THR A 218 75.07 -65.64 -57.81
N ASN A 219 74.77 -66.95 -57.82
CA ASN A 219 73.46 -67.48 -57.42
C ASN A 219 73.22 -67.23 -55.92
N GLN A 220 74.24 -67.49 -55.09
CA GLN A 220 74.20 -67.21 -53.64
C GLN A 220 74.04 -65.71 -53.37
N ASN A 221 74.76 -64.83 -54.07
CA ASN A 221 74.60 -63.38 -53.95
C ASN A 221 73.23 -62.91 -54.44
N GLN A 222 72.66 -63.51 -55.50
CA GLN A 222 71.29 -63.20 -55.94
C GLN A 222 70.25 -63.68 -54.93
N GLN A 223 70.44 -64.84 -54.31
CA GLN A 223 69.57 -65.34 -53.25
C GLN A 223 69.66 -64.46 -52.00
N LEU A 224 70.86 -64.18 -51.49
CA LEU A 224 71.08 -63.27 -50.37
C LEU A 224 70.54 -61.85 -50.67
N SER A 225 70.63 -61.37 -51.92
CA SER A 225 70.04 -60.08 -52.30
C SER A 225 68.52 -60.10 -52.30
N LYS A 226 67.87 -61.24 -52.62
CA LYS A 226 66.41 -61.40 -52.49
C LYS A 226 66.00 -61.50 -51.02
N GLU A 227 66.67 -62.33 -50.24
CA GLU A 227 66.43 -62.48 -48.80
C GLU A 227 66.63 -61.14 -48.07
N LEU A 228 67.63 -60.33 -48.45
CA LEU A 228 67.85 -58.99 -47.92
C LEU A 228 66.75 -58.00 -48.34
N ALA A 229 66.27 -58.07 -49.59
CA ALA A 229 65.17 -57.23 -50.07
C ALA A 229 63.85 -57.58 -49.36
N GLU A 230 63.54 -58.86 -49.23
CA GLU A 230 62.36 -59.38 -48.51
C GLU A 230 62.43 -59.02 -47.01
N ALA A 231 63.59 -59.16 -46.37
CA ALA A 231 63.80 -58.73 -45.00
C ALA A 231 63.67 -57.21 -44.83
N SER A 232 64.16 -56.41 -45.78
CA SER A 232 64.02 -54.95 -45.76
C SER A 232 62.56 -54.53 -45.99
N GLU A 233 61.81 -55.22 -46.85
CA GLU A 233 60.39 -54.96 -47.10
C GLU A 233 59.54 -55.35 -45.87
N MET A 234 59.81 -56.49 -45.25
CA MET A 234 59.17 -56.89 -43.99
C MET A 234 59.51 -55.91 -42.85
N GLY A 235 60.77 -55.47 -42.74
CA GLY A 235 61.19 -54.46 -41.76
C GLY A 235 60.48 -53.12 -41.97
N SER A 236 60.36 -52.66 -43.22
CA SER A 236 59.60 -51.44 -43.55
C SER A 236 58.11 -51.57 -43.23
N LYS A 237 57.48 -52.71 -43.55
CA LYS A 237 56.08 -52.97 -43.21
C LYS A 237 55.86 -53.01 -41.69
N ALA A 238 56.78 -53.63 -40.94
CA ALA A 238 56.74 -53.67 -39.48
C ALA A 238 56.93 -52.30 -38.83
N ALA A 239 57.77 -51.43 -39.42
CA ALA A 239 57.93 -50.05 -38.98
C ALA A 239 56.65 -49.23 -39.22
N LEU A 240 56.07 -49.31 -40.42
CA LEU A 240 54.84 -48.61 -40.78
C LEU A 240 53.63 -49.06 -39.96
N THR A 241 53.47 -50.37 -39.68
CA THR A 241 52.37 -50.85 -38.83
C THR A 241 52.54 -50.43 -37.38
N LEU A 242 53.77 -50.34 -36.87
CA LEU A 242 54.05 -49.77 -35.55
C LEU A 242 53.78 -48.26 -35.50
N GLU A 243 54.13 -47.52 -36.55
CA GLU A 243 53.85 -46.08 -36.67
C GLU A 243 52.34 -45.81 -36.68
N ILE A 244 51.57 -46.50 -37.53
CA ILE A 244 50.10 -46.43 -37.57
C ILE A 244 49.51 -46.73 -36.18
N ALA A 245 49.94 -47.82 -35.53
CA ALA A 245 49.46 -48.17 -34.19
C ALA A 245 49.86 -47.16 -33.09
N THR A 246 50.91 -46.34 -33.30
CA THR A 246 51.20 -45.20 -32.42
C THR A 246 50.35 -43.98 -32.73
N LEU A 247 50.07 -43.69 -34.00
CA LEU A 247 49.19 -42.59 -34.40
C LEU A 247 47.76 -42.82 -33.92
N GLU A 248 47.21 -44.03 -34.11
CA GLU A 248 45.89 -44.41 -33.58
C GLU A 248 45.80 -44.21 -32.06
N LYS A 249 46.88 -44.49 -31.30
CA LYS A 249 46.92 -44.22 -29.85
C LYS A 249 46.91 -42.72 -29.54
N TYR A 250 47.62 -41.90 -30.31
CA TYR A 250 47.60 -40.45 -30.14
C TYR A 250 46.23 -39.85 -30.49
N GLU A 251 45.57 -40.32 -31.56
CA GLU A 251 44.23 -39.89 -31.93
C GLU A 251 43.19 -40.27 -30.86
N ASN A 252 43.25 -41.49 -30.31
CA ASN A 252 42.40 -41.91 -29.20
C ASN A 252 42.64 -41.09 -27.92
N LEU A 253 43.90 -40.75 -27.62
CA LEU A 253 44.25 -39.91 -26.47
C LEU A 253 43.75 -38.46 -26.64
N ASP A 254 43.93 -37.88 -27.82
CA ASP A 254 43.44 -36.54 -28.16
C ASP A 254 41.90 -36.48 -28.16
N ALA A 255 41.22 -37.50 -28.68
CA ALA A 255 39.76 -37.62 -28.59
C ALA A 255 39.27 -37.72 -27.12
N SER A 256 39.97 -38.48 -26.28
CA SER A 256 39.68 -38.58 -24.85
C SER A 256 39.90 -37.25 -24.12
N GLN A 257 41.02 -36.56 -24.38
CA GLN A 257 41.31 -35.25 -23.82
C GLN A 257 40.31 -34.18 -24.26
N LYS A 258 39.92 -34.16 -25.54
CA LYS A 258 38.86 -33.27 -26.07
C LYS A 258 37.52 -33.53 -25.40
N SER A 259 37.14 -34.79 -25.18
CA SER A 259 35.93 -35.15 -24.42
C SER A 259 35.99 -34.66 -22.97
N GLN A 260 37.13 -34.82 -22.29
CA GLN A 260 37.31 -34.31 -20.92
C GLN A 260 37.28 -32.78 -20.84
N ILE A 261 37.90 -32.08 -21.81
CA ILE A 261 37.86 -30.62 -21.91
C ILE A 261 36.43 -30.14 -22.14
N SER A 262 35.64 -30.80 -23.00
CA SER A 262 34.22 -30.49 -23.17
C SER A 262 33.46 -30.63 -21.86
N ALA A 263 33.58 -31.78 -21.18
CA ALA A 263 32.87 -32.03 -19.93
C ALA A 263 33.21 -31.02 -18.81
N LEU A 264 34.49 -30.62 -18.68
CA LEU A 264 34.91 -29.58 -17.74
C LEU A 264 34.45 -28.17 -18.17
N THR A 265 34.33 -27.91 -19.47
CA THR A 265 33.77 -26.66 -20.00
C THR A 265 32.26 -26.58 -19.69
N ASP A 266 31.54 -27.68 -19.87
CA ASP A 266 30.13 -27.79 -19.52
C ASP A 266 29.91 -27.62 -18.01
N GLU A 267 30.71 -28.30 -17.17
CA GLU A 267 30.66 -28.16 -15.71
C GLU A 267 30.96 -26.72 -15.25
N THR A 268 32.01 -26.08 -15.79
CA THR A 268 32.32 -24.69 -15.45
C THR A 268 31.26 -23.71 -15.93
N SER A 269 30.59 -23.97 -17.06
CA SER A 269 29.42 -23.17 -17.50
C SER A 269 28.24 -23.32 -16.54
N ALA A 270 27.96 -24.54 -16.05
CA ALA A 270 26.90 -24.85 -15.09
C ALA A 270 27.19 -24.30 -13.69
N LEU A 271 28.46 -24.20 -13.29
CA LEU A 271 28.85 -23.51 -12.06
C LEU A 271 28.71 -21.98 -12.19
N ARG A 272 29.07 -21.40 -13.34
CA ARG A 272 28.87 -19.96 -13.61
C ARG A 272 27.39 -19.56 -13.59
N SER A 273 26.50 -20.37 -14.16
CA SER A 273 25.06 -20.10 -14.10
C SER A 273 24.50 -20.17 -12.68
N LYS A 274 24.95 -21.15 -11.85
CA LYS A 274 24.64 -21.21 -10.41
C LYS A 274 25.16 -20.01 -9.62
N VAL A 275 26.38 -19.53 -9.91
CA VAL A 275 26.90 -18.30 -9.27
C VAL A 275 26.01 -17.11 -9.60
N LYS A 276 25.59 -16.95 -10.86
CA LYS A 276 24.66 -15.89 -11.29
C LYS A 276 23.32 -15.95 -10.54
N THR A 277 22.74 -17.14 -10.33
CA THR A 277 21.48 -17.26 -9.56
C THR A 277 21.67 -16.99 -8.07
N PHE A 278 22.80 -17.38 -7.46
CA PHE A 278 23.13 -17.00 -6.08
C PHE A 278 23.32 -15.49 -5.92
N GLU A 279 23.91 -14.81 -6.90
CA GLU A 279 24.12 -13.37 -6.87
C GLU A 279 22.78 -12.60 -7.01
N GLN A 280 21.87 -13.09 -7.85
CA GLN A 280 20.48 -12.61 -7.93
C GLN A 280 19.71 -12.82 -6.61
N LEU A 281 19.83 -13.99 -5.97
CA LEU A 281 19.21 -14.25 -4.67
C LEU A 281 19.78 -13.34 -3.58
N LYS A 282 21.09 -13.07 -3.59
CA LYS A 282 21.74 -12.12 -2.67
C LYS A 282 21.20 -10.70 -2.86
N GLN A 283 21.00 -10.24 -4.09
CA GLN A 283 20.37 -8.95 -4.37
C GLN A 283 18.91 -8.89 -3.87
N GLN A 284 18.13 -9.95 -4.05
CA GLN A 284 16.76 -10.04 -3.51
C GLN A 284 16.72 -10.00 -1.98
N VAL A 285 17.65 -10.67 -1.29
CA VAL A 285 17.75 -10.63 0.18
C VAL A 285 18.12 -9.23 0.68
N LEU A 286 19.01 -8.52 -0.02
CA LEU A 286 19.31 -7.11 0.31
C LEU A 286 18.08 -6.22 0.13
N ALA A 287 17.39 -6.30 -1.01
CA ALA A 287 16.16 -5.53 -1.25
C ALA A 287 15.07 -5.79 -0.19
N MET A 288 14.85 -7.05 0.19
CA MET A 288 13.91 -7.38 1.28
C MET A 288 14.38 -6.87 2.66
N THR A 289 15.70 -6.73 2.87
CA THR A 289 16.24 -6.15 4.11
C THR A 289 15.94 -4.65 4.18
N ASP A 290 16.13 -3.93 3.07
CA ASP A 290 15.81 -2.50 2.95
C ASP A 290 14.29 -2.26 3.13
N GLU A 291 13.44 -3.10 2.52
CA GLU A 291 11.98 -3.07 2.75
C GLU A 291 11.62 -3.29 4.23
N LEU A 292 12.25 -4.25 4.90
CA LEU A 292 12.04 -4.48 6.34
C LEU A 292 12.46 -3.29 7.19
N ASP A 293 13.53 -2.56 6.84
CA ASP A 293 13.96 -1.38 7.57
C ASP A 293 13.03 -0.17 7.34
N ILE A 294 12.51 0.01 6.12
CA ILE A 294 11.43 0.96 5.82
C ILE A 294 10.18 0.62 6.66
N LEU A 295 9.80 -0.65 6.74
CA LEU A 295 8.64 -1.11 7.52
C LEU A 295 8.86 -0.94 9.04
N LYS A 296 10.07 -1.18 9.57
CA LYS A 296 10.41 -0.90 10.97
C LYS A 296 10.27 0.59 11.28
N HIS A 297 10.75 1.47 10.41
CA HIS A 297 10.61 2.92 10.59
C HIS A 297 9.14 3.38 10.50
N ALA A 298 8.33 2.78 9.62
CA ALA A 298 6.89 3.02 9.58
C ALA A 298 6.19 2.54 10.87
N ALA A 299 6.53 1.35 11.37
CA ALA A 299 6.02 0.80 12.62
C ALA A 299 6.41 1.68 13.83
N ALA A 300 7.62 2.25 13.85
CA ALA A 300 8.07 3.16 14.90
C ALA A 300 7.25 4.48 14.95
N LYS A 301 6.64 4.91 13.84
CA LYS A 301 5.73 6.07 13.80
C LYS A 301 4.33 5.76 14.30
N LEU A 302 3.91 4.49 14.28
CA LEU A 302 2.55 4.07 14.60
C LEU A 302 2.10 4.49 16.02
N PRO A 303 2.91 4.34 17.10
CA PRO A 303 2.54 4.83 18.44
C PRO A 303 2.35 6.34 18.54
N SER A 304 3.01 7.14 17.67
CA SER A 304 2.81 8.60 17.64
C SER A 304 1.48 8.98 16.98
N LEU A 305 1.09 8.24 15.94
CA LEU A 305 -0.21 8.39 15.30
C LEU A 305 -1.33 7.93 16.22
N GLU A 306 -1.17 6.80 16.94
CA GLU A 306 -2.12 6.34 17.95
C GLU A 306 -2.35 7.38 19.05
N LYS A 307 -1.29 8.00 19.60
CA LYS A 307 -1.43 9.10 20.56
C LYS A 307 -2.18 10.31 19.99
N SER A 308 -1.92 10.67 18.73
CA SER A 308 -2.66 11.77 18.08
C SER A 308 -4.14 11.42 17.89
N LEU A 309 -4.44 10.17 17.51
CA LEU A 309 -5.79 9.65 17.31
C LEU A 309 -6.56 9.62 18.63
N GLU A 310 -5.92 9.24 19.73
CA GLU A 310 -6.52 9.27 21.07
C GLU A 310 -6.85 10.70 21.51
N SER A 311 -5.95 11.66 21.28
CA SER A 311 -6.24 13.08 21.53
C SER A 311 -7.38 13.62 20.65
N TYR A 312 -7.55 13.11 19.42
CA TYR A 312 -8.70 13.47 18.59
C TYR A 312 -10.01 12.84 19.08
N LYS A 313 -10.00 11.61 19.61
CA LYS A 313 -11.18 11.02 20.27
C LYS A 313 -11.59 11.83 21.49
N GLU A 314 -10.64 12.14 22.38
CA GLU A 314 -10.88 12.95 23.58
C GLU A 314 -11.50 14.31 23.22
N LYS A 315 -10.99 14.98 22.17
CA LYS A 315 -11.62 16.21 21.65
C LYS A 315 -13.04 15.99 21.14
N VAL A 316 -13.33 14.89 20.44
CA VAL A 316 -14.68 14.56 19.97
C VAL A 316 -15.63 14.27 21.14
N GLU A 317 -15.16 13.58 22.19
CA GLU A 317 -15.93 13.34 23.41
C GLU A 317 -16.22 14.65 24.15
N ASN A 318 -15.23 15.53 24.28
CA ASN A 318 -15.39 16.89 24.83
C ASN A 318 -16.37 17.74 24.01
N PHE A 319 -16.31 17.71 22.68
CA PHE A 319 -17.29 18.39 21.82
C PHE A 319 -18.71 17.82 21.99
N ASN A 320 -18.86 16.52 22.17
CA ASN A 320 -20.17 15.91 22.45
C ASN A 320 -20.70 16.31 23.83
N ALA A 321 -19.85 16.42 24.86
CA ALA A 321 -20.23 16.91 26.17
C ALA A 321 -20.70 18.38 26.12
N VAL A 322 -19.95 19.26 25.46
CA VAL A 322 -20.34 20.67 25.24
C VAL A 322 -21.64 20.77 24.43
N LYS A 323 -21.83 19.90 23.42
CA LYS A 323 -23.08 19.86 22.64
C LYS A 323 -24.28 19.47 23.50
N LEU A 324 -24.15 18.50 24.40
CA LEU A 324 -25.21 18.11 25.33
C LEU A 324 -25.53 19.25 26.31
N GLN A 325 -24.52 19.89 26.89
CA GLN A 325 -24.71 21.07 27.73
C GLN A 325 -25.45 22.19 26.99
N LEU A 326 -25.06 22.49 25.75
CA LEU A 326 -25.74 23.50 24.92
C LEU A 326 -27.21 23.13 24.63
N GLN A 327 -27.54 21.85 24.47
CA GLN A 327 -28.92 21.40 24.30
C GLN A 327 -29.74 21.56 25.58
N ASP A 328 -29.16 21.28 26.74
CA ASP A 328 -29.80 21.50 28.05
C ASP A 328 -30.00 23.00 28.33
N GLU A 329 -29.03 23.85 27.99
CA GLU A 329 -29.15 25.32 28.07
C GLU A 329 -30.22 25.85 27.11
N GLN A 330 -30.26 25.39 25.86
CA GLN A 330 -31.31 25.73 24.89
C GLN A 330 -32.71 25.33 25.39
N LYS A 331 -32.85 24.15 26.00
CA LYS A 331 -34.10 23.70 26.62
C LYS A 331 -34.47 24.58 27.81
N GLY A 332 -33.52 24.92 28.67
CA GLY A 332 -33.71 25.84 29.79
C GLY A 332 -34.16 27.24 29.35
N HIS A 333 -33.60 27.75 28.24
CA HIS A 333 -34.03 29.00 27.62
C HIS A 333 -35.45 28.91 27.05
N ALA A 334 -35.82 27.81 26.38
CA ALA A 334 -37.19 27.60 25.91
C ALA A 334 -38.20 27.58 27.08
N GLU A 335 -37.90 26.86 28.16
CA GLU A 335 -38.73 26.84 29.37
C GLU A 335 -38.81 28.21 30.07
N ALA A 336 -37.78 29.05 29.96
CA ALA A 336 -37.78 30.43 30.46
C ALA A 336 -38.66 31.35 29.59
N ILE A 337 -38.59 31.21 28.27
CA ILE A 337 -39.45 31.95 27.32
C ILE A 337 -40.92 31.58 27.54
N ASP A 338 -41.25 30.30 27.70
CA ASP A 338 -42.61 29.85 28.03
C ASP A 338 -43.15 30.47 29.34
N LYS A 339 -42.28 30.64 30.35
CA LYS A 339 -42.64 31.31 31.61
C LYS A 339 -42.86 32.81 31.40
N LEU A 340 -42.02 33.48 30.59
CA LEU A 340 -42.20 34.89 30.24
C LEU A 340 -43.51 35.12 29.48
N ILE A 341 -43.83 34.28 28.49
CA ILE A 341 -45.10 34.35 27.73
C ILE A 341 -46.31 34.17 28.68
N LYS A 342 -46.24 33.24 29.64
CA LYS A 342 -47.30 33.08 30.65
C LYS A 342 -47.47 34.34 31.52
N LEU A 343 -46.38 34.89 32.04
CA LEU A 343 -46.40 36.11 32.84
C LEU A 343 -46.87 37.33 32.05
N GLU A 344 -46.52 37.43 30.76
CA GLU A 344 -47.01 38.49 29.87
C GLU A 344 -48.52 38.37 29.63
N ASN A 345 -49.03 37.16 29.40
CA ASN A 345 -50.47 36.90 29.29
C ASN A 345 -51.21 37.25 30.60
N GLU A 346 -50.68 36.86 31.76
CA GLU A 346 -51.23 37.23 33.07
C GLU A 346 -51.22 38.76 33.27
N ASN A 347 -50.14 39.44 32.93
CA ASN A 347 -50.01 40.89 33.00
C ASN A 347 -50.99 41.60 32.05
N SER A 348 -51.26 41.04 30.87
CA SER A 348 -52.27 41.53 29.92
C SER A 348 -53.71 41.46 30.47
N ALA A 349 -53.99 40.54 31.40
CA ALA A 349 -55.28 40.42 32.07
C ALA A 349 -55.47 41.45 33.19
N ILE A 350 -54.40 41.95 33.81
CA ILE A 350 -54.45 42.91 34.94
C ILE A 350 -55.24 44.18 34.59
N PRO A 351 -55.08 44.85 33.43
CA PRO A 351 -55.91 46.00 33.03
C PRO A 351 -57.42 45.70 33.01
N ASN A 352 -57.81 44.50 32.58
CA ASN A 352 -59.22 44.11 32.52
C ASN A 352 -59.79 43.82 33.92
N LEU A 353 -59.03 43.14 34.77
CA LEU A 353 -59.37 42.95 36.19
C LEU A 353 -59.44 44.29 36.94
N LYS A 354 -58.53 45.23 36.68
CA LYS A 354 -58.58 46.60 37.22
C LYS A 354 -59.85 47.34 36.77
N LYS A 355 -60.21 47.29 35.48
CA LYS A 355 -61.48 47.88 34.98
C LYS A 355 -62.69 47.27 35.70
N GLN A 356 -62.75 45.94 35.84
CA GLN A 356 -63.83 45.27 36.56
C GLN A 356 -63.88 45.73 38.03
N LEU A 357 -62.74 45.75 38.73
CA LEU A 357 -62.62 46.18 40.12
C LEU A 357 -63.08 47.64 40.32
N GLU A 358 -62.75 48.56 39.40
CA GLU A 358 -63.28 49.93 39.45
C GLU A 358 -64.80 50.00 39.18
N THR A 359 -65.35 49.15 38.29
CA THR A 359 -66.82 49.07 38.14
C THR A 359 -67.51 48.52 39.38
N TYR A 360 -66.89 47.58 40.10
CA TYR A 360 -67.42 47.08 41.38
C TYR A 360 -67.29 48.11 42.50
N LYS A 361 -66.17 48.84 42.61
CA LYS A 361 -66.03 49.98 43.53
C LYS A 361 -67.10 51.04 43.28
N LYS A 362 -67.32 51.42 42.02
CA LYS A 362 -68.37 52.39 41.67
C LYS A 362 -69.76 51.89 42.06
N LYS A 363 -70.10 50.63 41.75
CA LYS A 363 -71.36 50.03 42.20
C LYS A 363 -71.50 50.03 43.73
N ALA A 364 -70.41 49.77 44.46
CA ALA A 364 -70.41 49.80 45.92
C ALA A 364 -70.60 51.23 46.48
N SER A 365 -69.97 52.25 45.88
CA SER A 365 -70.21 53.66 46.27
C SER A 365 -71.63 54.11 45.94
N ASP A 366 -72.13 53.75 44.76
CA ASP A 366 -73.50 54.09 44.33
C ASP A 366 -74.54 53.44 45.27
N LEU A 367 -74.33 52.17 45.67
CA LEU A 367 -75.15 51.48 46.66
C LEU A 367 -75.02 52.07 48.07
N SER A 368 -73.84 52.54 48.48
CA SER A 368 -73.66 53.23 49.76
C SER A 368 -74.46 54.53 49.80
N VAL A 369 -74.36 55.37 48.77
CA VAL A 369 -75.10 56.63 48.66
C VAL A 369 -76.61 56.38 48.61
N ALA A 370 -77.06 55.34 47.90
CA ALA A 370 -78.47 54.93 47.90
C ALA A 370 -78.95 54.49 49.30
N ASN A 371 -78.14 53.72 50.03
CA ASN A 371 -78.45 53.29 51.39
C ASN A 371 -78.49 54.46 52.39
N ASP A 372 -77.56 55.42 52.28
CA ASP A 372 -77.56 56.64 53.10
C ASP A 372 -78.79 57.51 52.82
N THR A 373 -79.20 57.61 51.54
CA THR A 373 -80.42 58.32 51.13
C THR A 373 -81.67 57.66 51.69
N LEU A 374 -81.82 56.33 51.53
CA LEU A 374 -82.93 55.56 52.10
C LEU A 374 -82.96 55.63 53.64
N SER A 375 -81.81 55.64 54.30
CA SER A 375 -81.69 55.83 55.75
C SER A 375 -82.17 57.22 56.18
N HIS A 376 -81.84 58.27 55.41
CA HIS A 376 -82.33 59.61 55.63
C HIS A 376 -83.85 59.71 55.43
N GLU A 377 -84.39 59.15 54.35
CA GLU A 377 -85.83 59.07 54.07
C GLU A 377 -86.58 58.30 55.16
N LEU A 378 -86.06 57.19 55.66
CA LEU A 378 -86.62 56.48 56.80
C LEU A 378 -86.60 57.33 58.09
N SER A 379 -85.59 58.20 58.27
CA SER A 379 -85.55 59.13 59.40
C SER A 379 -86.58 60.26 59.25
N THR A 380 -86.76 60.84 58.07
CA THR A 380 -87.77 61.88 57.82
C THR A 380 -89.18 61.31 57.90
N LEU A 381 -89.43 60.12 57.34
CA LEU A 381 -90.71 59.40 57.48
C LEU A 381 -91.01 59.04 58.94
N LYS A 382 -90.02 58.62 59.75
CA LYS A 382 -90.22 58.42 61.20
C LYS A 382 -90.58 59.72 61.92
N LYS A 383 -89.94 60.84 61.58
CA LYS A 383 -90.28 62.18 62.13
C LYS A 383 -91.71 62.57 61.75
N LEU A 384 -92.07 62.48 60.48
CA LEU A 384 -93.42 62.77 59.97
C LEU A 384 -94.47 61.86 60.61
N SER A 385 -94.22 60.55 60.69
CA SER A 385 -95.08 59.58 61.37
C SER A 385 -95.30 59.96 62.84
N SER A 386 -94.24 60.34 63.57
CA SER A 386 -94.35 60.81 64.96
C SER A 386 -95.12 62.14 65.10
N ALA A 387 -95.03 63.02 64.09
CA ALA A 387 -95.77 64.29 64.07
C ALA A 387 -97.26 64.04 63.79
N VAL A 388 -97.60 63.20 62.80
CA VAL A 388 -98.97 62.76 62.52
C VAL A 388 -99.56 61.99 63.71
N GLN A 389 -98.77 61.16 64.40
CA GLN A 389 -99.22 60.46 65.61
C GLN A 389 -99.54 61.45 66.75
N LYS A 390 -98.73 62.50 66.94
CA LYS A 390 -99.04 63.59 67.88
C LYS A 390 -100.28 64.38 67.46
N GLN A 391 -100.43 64.69 66.17
CA GLN A 391 -101.61 65.40 65.66
C GLN A 391 -102.88 64.56 65.80
N ASN A 392 -102.82 63.24 65.55
CA ASN A 392 -103.94 62.33 65.78
C ASN A 392 -104.27 62.20 67.28
N ALA A 393 -103.28 62.20 68.17
CA ALA A 393 -103.51 62.26 69.61
C ALA A 393 -104.19 63.59 70.02
N GLN A 394 -103.72 64.72 69.49
CA GLN A 394 -104.35 66.03 69.69
C GLN A 394 -105.80 66.05 69.16
N LEU A 395 -106.04 65.59 67.94
CA LEU A 395 -107.37 65.48 67.35
C LEU A 395 -108.28 64.53 68.13
N SER A 396 -107.74 63.43 68.68
CA SER A 396 -108.47 62.54 69.59
C SER A 396 -108.84 63.24 70.90
N THR A 397 -107.95 64.07 71.46
CA THR A 397 -108.29 64.88 72.64
C THR A 397 -109.30 65.99 72.34
N THR A 398 -109.18 66.72 71.22
CA THR A 398 -110.14 67.77 70.86
C THR A 398 -111.50 67.20 70.46
N THR A 399 -111.55 66.06 69.76
CA THR A 399 -112.82 65.37 69.49
C THR A 399 -113.43 64.79 70.77
N SER A 400 -112.63 64.32 71.74
CA SER A 400 -113.14 63.94 73.06
C SER A 400 -113.67 65.13 73.87
N ILE A 401 -113.05 66.31 73.76
CA ILE A 401 -113.54 67.56 74.36
C ILE A 401 -114.85 67.98 73.67
N GLN A 402 -114.87 68.08 72.34
CA GLN A 402 -116.07 68.43 71.57
C GLN A 402 -117.21 67.42 71.76
N LEU A 403 -116.92 66.13 71.97
CA LEU A 403 -117.93 65.13 72.31
C LEU A 403 -118.52 65.40 73.72
N LYS A 404 -117.68 65.77 74.69
CA LYS A 404 -118.14 66.17 76.03
C LYS A 404 -118.94 67.47 75.98
N GLU A 405 -118.46 68.49 75.26
CA GLU A 405 -119.17 69.75 75.04
C GLU A 405 -120.50 69.51 74.30
N ALA A 406 -120.54 68.62 73.30
CA ALA A 406 -121.78 68.24 72.62
C ALA A 406 -122.72 67.43 73.53
N GLN A 407 -122.20 66.58 74.41
CA GLN A 407 -122.98 65.87 75.43
C GLN A 407 -123.51 66.83 76.51
N GLU A 408 -122.73 67.84 76.91
CA GLU A 408 -123.14 68.90 77.83
C GLU A 408 -124.14 69.86 77.18
N LEU A 409 -123.99 70.21 75.90
CA LEU A 409 -124.96 70.98 75.14
C LEU A 409 -126.24 70.20 74.85
N GLN A 410 -126.14 68.88 74.60
CA GLN A 410 -127.30 68.00 74.48
C GLN A 410 -128.02 67.85 75.81
N LYS A 411 -127.28 67.74 76.92
CA LYS A 411 -127.83 67.78 78.28
C LYS A 411 -128.49 69.14 78.57
N LEU A 412 -127.85 70.26 78.24
CA LEU A 412 -128.41 71.60 78.37
C LEU A 412 -129.64 71.81 77.48
N LEU A 413 -129.70 71.26 76.26
CA LEU A 413 -130.90 71.29 75.42
C LEU A 413 -132.05 70.49 76.03
N VAL A 414 -131.75 69.33 76.63
CA VAL A 414 -132.73 68.51 77.37
C VAL A 414 -133.13 69.18 78.71
N GLU A 415 -132.26 69.99 79.31
CA GLU A 415 -132.52 70.73 80.56
C GLU A 415 -133.12 72.15 80.35
N SER A 416 -133.09 72.70 79.12
CA SER A 416 -133.56 74.08 78.82
C SER A 416 -134.76 74.18 77.89
N TYR A 417 -135.09 73.14 77.11
CA TYR A 417 -136.26 73.15 76.22
C TYR A 417 -137.17 71.93 76.41
N GLY A 418 -137.75 71.85 77.60
CA GLY A 418 -139.15 71.47 77.72
C GLY A 418 -140.02 72.72 77.67
N GLY A 419 -140.90 72.82 76.67
CA GLY A 419 -141.93 73.86 76.58
C GLY A 419 -141.83 74.82 75.39
N ASP A 420 -142.87 74.75 74.55
CA ASP A 420 -143.55 75.84 73.85
C ASP A 420 -142.86 76.63 72.72
N ASP A 421 -143.18 76.19 71.50
CA ASP A 421 -143.86 76.95 70.44
C ASP A 421 -143.47 78.40 70.05
N SER A 422 -143.29 78.56 68.73
CA SER A 422 -143.81 79.66 67.92
C SER A 422 -143.26 81.09 68.11
N PHE A 423 -142.27 81.47 67.30
CA PHE A 423 -142.27 82.84 66.74
C PHE A 423 -141.67 82.99 65.32
N ALA A 424 -142.52 83.55 64.46
CA ALA A 424 -142.33 84.11 63.12
C ALA A 424 -140.97 84.79 62.84
N GLN A 425 -140.34 84.64 61.67
CA GLN A 425 -140.82 84.99 60.31
C GLN A 425 -140.93 86.52 60.06
N ALA A 426 -139.79 87.25 60.10
CA ALA A 426 -139.74 88.69 59.78
C ALA A 426 -138.36 89.23 59.30
N ALA A 427 -137.67 88.57 58.36
CA ALA A 427 -136.33 89.02 57.88
C ALA A 427 -136.07 88.91 56.36
N THR A 428 -137.08 88.56 55.56
CA THR A 428 -136.94 88.09 54.16
C THR A 428 -136.89 89.19 53.09
N LYS A 429 -136.43 90.41 53.43
CA LYS A 429 -136.21 91.48 52.43
C LYS A 429 -134.80 92.11 52.49
N SER A 430 -134.17 92.19 53.66
CA SER A 430 -132.79 92.67 53.80
C SER A 430 -131.74 91.64 53.34
N GLN A 431 -132.04 90.34 53.47
CA GLN A 431 -131.12 89.27 53.04
C GLN A 431 -130.96 89.17 51.51
N LEU A 432 -131.92 89.68 50.73
CA LEU A 432 -131.91 89.63 49.26
C LEU A 432 -131.00 90.70 48.63
N GLU A 433 -130.92 91.88 49.24
CA GLU A 433 -129.96 92.93 48.84
C GLU A 433 -128.53 92.58 49.27
N ALA A 434 -128.36 91.95 50.45
CA ALA A 434 -127.07 91.39 50.88
C ALA A 434 -126.56 90.28 49.92
N ALA A 435 -127.46 89.42 49.42
CA ALA A 435 -127.13 88.42 48.42
C ALA A 435 -126.71 89.05 47.07
N ALA A 436 -127.34 90.15 46.63
CA ALA A 436 -126.93 90.86 45.41
C ALA A 436 -125.52 91.47 45.50
N VAL A 437 -125.13 91.97 46.68
CA VAL A 437 -123.75 92.44 46.94
C VAL A 437 -122.75 91.27 46.98
N GLN A 438 -123.14 90.12 47.54
CA GLN A 438 -122.30 88.92 47.47
C GLN A 438 -122.15 88.37 46.05
N ILE A 439 -123.21 88.40 45.22
CA ILE A 439 -123.15 87.97 43.82
C ILE A 439 -122.20 88.86 43.02
N THR A 440 -122.30 90.18 43.15
CA THR A 440 -121.37 91.11 42.46
C THR A 440 -119.93 90.99 42.96
N TYR A 441 -119.70 90.69 44.25
CA TYR A 441 -118.37 90.36 44.77
C TYR A 441 -117.83 89.04 44.20
N ILE A 442 -118.67 88.00 44.11
CA ILE A 442 -118.31 86.70 43.52
C ILE A 442 -118.04 86.85 42.01
N GLU A 443 -118.83 87.63 41.27
CA GLU A 443 -118.55 87.93 39.85
C GLU A 443 -117.23 88.69 39.66
N GLY A 444 -116.88 89.57 40.59
CA GLY A 444 -115.59 90.25 40.64
C GLY A 444 -114.42 89.27 40.86
N GLN A 445 -114.56 88.35 41.83
CA GLN A 445 -113.59 87.28 42.02
C GLN A 445 -113.52 86.34 40.81
N LEU A 446 -114.66 85.99 40.20
CA LEU A 446 -114.72 85.07 39.07
C LEU A 446 -114.01 85.66 37.84
N LYS A 447 -114.21 86.95 37.55
CA LYS A 447 -113.44 87.69 36.53
C LYS A 447 -111.94 87.75 36.87
N SER A 448 -111.58 87.98 38.13
CA SER A 448 -110.18 87.95 38.57
C SER A 448 -109.54 86.56 38.37
N THR A 449 -110.24 85.49 38.74
CA THR A 449 -109.78 84.12 38.50
C THR A 449 -109.73 83.75 37.02
N GLN A 450 -110.62 84.31 36.19
CA GLN A 450 -110.60 84.10 34.75
C GLN A 450 -109.40 84.78 34.09
N VAL A 451 -109.06 86.02 34.49
CA VAL A 451 -107.83 86.70 34.06
C VAL A 451 -106.58 85.93 34.53
N ALA A 452 -106.58 85.41 35.76
CA ALA A 452 -105.49 84.57 36.26
C ALA A 452 -105.37 83.23 35.50
N LEU A 453 -106.50 82.63 35.10
CA LEU A 453 -106.54 81.41 34.28
C LEU A 453 -106.05 81.66 32.85
N GLU A 454 -106.37 82.81 32.27
CA GLU A 454 -105.91 83.22 30.94
C GLU A 454 -104.40 83.55 30.95
N ALA A 455 -103.90 84.21 32.01
CA ALA A 455 -102.46 84.41 32.23
C ALA A 455 -101.72 83.08 32.39
N ALA A 456 -102.21 82.17 33.25
CA ALA A 456 -101.62 80.85 33.44
C ALA A 456 -101.65 79.98 32.16
N ARG A 457 -102.67 80.16 31.30
CA ARG A 457 -102.71 79.53 29.97
C ARG A 457 -101.66 80.11 29.02
N SER A 458 -101.41 81.41 29.07
CA SER A 458 -100.33 82.06 28.29
C SER A 458 -98.97 81.54 28.73
N GLU A 459 -98.69 81.52 30.04
CA GLU A 459 -97.45 80.96 30.61
C GLU A 459 -97.27 79.47 30.28
N HIS A 460 -98.36 78.68 30.31
CA HIS A 460 -98.33 77.28 29.91
C HIS A 460 -97.99 77.11 28.42
N GLU A 461 -98.49 77.97 27.54
CA GLU A 461 -98.20 77.86 26.11
C GLU A 461 -96.78 78.35 25.77
N GLU A 462 -96.26 79.38 26.46
CA GLU A 462 -94.85 79.78 26.37
C GLU A 462 -93.88 78.69 26.89
N THR A 463 -94.19 78.07 28.03
CA THR A 463 -93.40 76.95 28.57
C THR A 463 -93.45 75.72 27.65
N LYS A 464 -94.57 75.47 26.96
CA LYS A 464 -94.69 74.42 25.95
C LYS A 464 -93.91 74.72 24.66
N VAL A 465 -93.89 75.97 24.19
CA VAL A 465 -93.08 76.39 23.03
C VAL A 465 -91.59 76.27 23.34
N THR A 466 -91.15 76.74 24.51
CA THR A 466 -89.75 76.60 24.95
C THR A 466 -89.37 75.13 25.16
N LEU A 467 -90.24 74.31 25.76
CA LEU A 467 -90.03 72.86 25.87
C LEU A 467 -89.84 72.21 24.49
N ASN A 468 -90.72 72.49 23.52
CA ASN A 468 -90.60 71.97 22.16
C ASN A 468 -89.28 72.37 21.49
N CYS A 469 -88.85 73.62 21.65
CA CYS A 469 -87.55 74.10 21.15
C CYS A 469 -86.37 73.34 21.79
N THR A 470 -86.43 73.07 23.10
CA THR A 470 -85.40 72.23 23.76
C THR A 470 -85.42 70.78 23.28
N ILE A 471 -86.60 70.20 23.04
CA ILE A 471 -86.75 68.84 22.50
C ILE A 471 -86.14 68.74 21.10
N GLU A 472 -86.40 69.69 20.21
CA GLU A 472 -85.78 69.72 18.87
C GLU A 472 -84.26 69.91 18.96
N THR A 473 -83.78 70.77 19.86
CA THR A 473 -82.34 70.97 20.10
C THR A 473 -81.68 69.70 20.63
N ILE A 474 -82.35 68.93 21.50
CA ILE A 474 -81.86 67.66 22.02
C ILE A 474 -81.88 66.58 20.92
N LYS A 475 -82.94 66.49 20.11
CA LYS A 475 -83.02 65.58 18.95
C LYS A 475 -81.87 65.82 17.99
N LYS A 476 -81.67 67.07 17.54
CA LYS A 476 -80.57 67.44 16.65
C LYS A 476 -79.20 67.07 17.24
N LYS A 477 -78.94 67.41 18.51
CA LYS A 477 -77.71 67.01 19.20
C LYS A 477 -77.53 65.49 19.31
N SER A 478 -78.62 64.72 19.42
CA SER A 478 -78.57 63.26 19.44
C SER A 478 -78.30 62.66 18.06
N GLU A 479 -78.83 63.26 17.00
CA GLU A 479 -78.58 62.91 15.60
C GLU A 479 -77.12 63.23 15.20
N ASP A 480 -76.63 64.43 15.54
CA ASP A 480 -75.23 64.84 15.35
C ASP A 480 -74.28 63.88 16.09
N ARG A 481 -74.62 63.49 17.33
CA ARG A 481 -73.83 62.51 18.11
C ARG A 481 -73.88 61.11 17.51
N ALA A 482 -75.03 60.67 17.00
CA ALA A 482 -75.17 59.38 16.32
C ALA A 482 -74.37 59.35 15.01
N PHE A 483 -74.36 60.45 14.25
CA PHE A 483 -73.54 60.60 13.05
C PHE A 483 -72.04 60.54 13.37
N LEU A 484 -71.59 61.28 14.39
CA LEU A 484 -70.20 61.24 14.85
C LEU A 484 -69.78 59.85 15.35
N LEU A 485 -70.65 59.16 16.11
CA LEU A 485 -70.41 57.78 16.53
C LEU A 485 -70.32 56.82 15.34
N LYS A 486 -71.20 56.96 14.34
CA LYS A 486 -71.16 56.13 13.14
C LYS A 486 -69.88 56.36 12.32
N THR A 487 -69.47 57.61 12.16
CA THR A 487 -68.22 57.99 11.47
C THR A 487 -66.98 57.52 12.23
N GLY A 488 -67.02 57.56 13.58
CA GLY A 488 -65.98 57.01 14.43
C GLY A 488 -65.87 55.49 14.30
N LEU A 489 -67.01 54.79 14.29
CA LEU A 489 -67.08 53.34 14.10
C LEU A 489 -66.56 52.90 12.73
N THR A 490 -66.88 53.61 11.64
CA THR A 490 -66.32 53.27 10.32
C THR A 490 -64.81 53.47 10.29
N LYS A 491 -64.30 54.60 10.79
CA LYS A 491 -62.86 54.85 10.85
C LYS A 491 -62.12 53.80 11.68
N LEU A 492 -62.64 53.45 12.85
CA LEU A 492 -62.02 52.45 13.72
C LEU A 492 -62.04 51.06 13.05
N ASN A 493 -63.11 50.73 12.33
CA ASN A 493 -63.20 49.48 11.56
C ASN A 493 -62.21 49.45 10.39
N ASP A 494 -62.08 50.56 9.64
CA ASP A 494 -61.13 50.72 8.54
C ASP A 494 -59.67 50.66 9.05
N GLU A 495 -59.38 51.28 10.20
CA GLU A 495 -58.09 51.20 10.90
C GLU A 495 -57.79 49.75 11.33
N THR A 496 -58.74 49.04 11.95
CA THR A 496 -58.53 47.61 12.31
C THR A 496 -58.39 46.69 11.11
N LEU A 497 -59.01 46.99 9.97
CA LEU A 497 -58.83 46.24 8.72
C LEU A 497 -57.43 46.47 8.13
N ALA A 498 -56.94 47.71 8.12
CA ALA A 498 -55.60 48.03 7.66
C ALA A 498 -54.51 47.40 8.56
N GLU A 499 -54.73 47.38 9.88
CA GLU A 499 -53.86 46.69 10.83
C GLU A 499 -53.89 45.17 10.64
N LEU A 500 -55.07 44.59 10.40
CA LEU A 500 -55.21 43.17 10.05
C LEU A 500 -54.46 42.81 8.77
N ASP A 501 -54.63 43.58 7.69
CA ASP A 501 -53.91 43.37 6.42
C ASP A 501 -52.39 43.46 6.60
N LEU A 502 -51.90 44.43 7.38
CA LEU A 502 -50.47 44.51 7.74
C LEU A 502 -50.01 43.22 8.43
N THR A 503 -50.70 42.77 9.49
CA THR A 503 -50.32 41.52 10.18
C THR A 503 -50.40 40.27 9.29
N VAL A 504 -51.31 40.24 8.31
CA VAL A 504 -51.39 39.16 7.31
C VAL A 504 -50.18 39.22 6.37
N THR A 505 -49.78 40.41 5.89
CA THR A 505 -48.57 40.51 5.04
C THR A 505 -47.29 40.16 5.79
N GLU A 506 -47.18 40.49 7.08
CA GLU A 506 -46.04 40.10 7.92
C GLU A 506 -46.02 38.59 8.18
N LYS A 507 -47.16 37.97 8.51
CA LYS A 507 -47.28 36.52 8.64
C LYS A 507 -46.93 35.79 7.35
N ASN A 508 -47.32 36.31 6.19
CA ASN A 508 -46.96 35.73 4.90
C ASN A 508 -45.45 35.83 4.62
N LYS A 509 -44.80 36.96 4.94
CA LYS A 509 -43.33 37.10 4.84
C LYS A 509 -42.60 36.13 5.77
N LEU A 510 -43.07 35.99 7.01
CA LEU A 510 -42.56 35.00 7.97
C LEU A 510 -42.74 33.57 7.47
N ALA A 511 -43.91 33.23 6.90
CA ALA A 511 -44.17 31.92 6.33
C ALA A 511 -43.23 31.60 5.15
N SER A 512 -42.99 32.54 4.24
CA SER A 512 -42.01 32.38 3.16
C SER A 512 -40.58 32.21 3.69
N SER A 513 -40.17 33.00 4.69
CA SER A 513 -38.84 32.86 5.29
C SER A 513 -38.65 31.51 6.02
N VAL A 514 -39.67 31.04 6.73
CA VAL A 514 -39.67 29.69 7.35
C VAL A 514 -39.62 28.59 6.28
N GLN A 515 -40.32 28.76 5.16
CA GLN A 515 -40.28 27.82 4.04
C GLN A 515 -38.89 27.75 3.40
N GLU A 516 -38.22 28.89 3.19
CA GLU A 516 -36.84 28.97 2.70
C GLU A 516 -35.85 28.31 3.68
N GLN A 517 -35.97 28.57 4.98
CA GLN A 517 -35.15 27.92 6.01
C GLN A 517 -35.39 26.40 6.06
N THR A 518 -36.63 25.96 5.91
CA THR A 518 -36.98 24.52 5.89
C THR A 518 -36.33 23.84 4.68
N ALA A 519 -36.45 24.42 3.48
CA ALA A 519 -35.81 23.90 2.27
C ALA A 519 -34.28 23.87 2.37
N PHE A 520 -33.67 24.87 3.04
CA PHE A 520 -32.23 24.88 3.31
C PHE A 520 -31.80 23.76 4.27
N ILE A 521 -32.57 23.51 5.33
CA ILE A 521 -32.32 22.41 6.29
C ILE A 521 -32.51 21.05 5.61
N GLU A 522 -33.54 20.87 4.79
CA GLU A 522 -33.75 19.65 3.99
C GLU A 522 -32.57 19.39 3.05
N LYS A 523 -32.09 20.44 2.36
CA LYS A 523 -30.90 20.35 1.50
C LYS A 523 -29.66 19.93 2.30
N GLN A 524 -29.33 20.60 3.41
CA GLN A 524 -28.18 20.21 4.24
C GLN A 524 -28.31 18.80 4.82
N THR A 525 -29.53 18.38 5.16
CA THR A 525 -29.79 17.01 5.64
C THR A 525 -29.53 15.99 4.54
N SER A 526 -29.91 16.28 3.30
CA SER A 526 -29.63 15.43 2.13
C SER A 526 -28.13 15.33 1.81
N GLU A 527 -27.39 16.45 1.91
CA GLU A 527 -25.94 16.50 1.72
C GLU A 527 -25.21 15.71 2.82
N PHE A 528 -25.63 15.86 4.08
CA PHE A 528 -25.08 15.11 5.21
C PHE A 528 -25.34 13.60 5.10
N GLN A 529 -26.54 13.21 4.65
CA GLN A 529 -26.87 11.80 4.43
C GLN A 529 -26.03 11.19 3.29
N SER A 530 -25.87 11.91 2.18
CA SER A 530 -24.96 11.51 1.09
C SER A 530 -23.50 11.36 1.55
N TYR A 531 -23.01 12.29 2.36
CA TYR A 531 -21.67 12.21 2.97
C TYR A 531 -21.52 10.99 3.89
N LYS A 532 -22.52 10.71 4.73
CA LYS A 532 -22.56 9.56 5.63
C LYS A 532 -22.54 8.23 4.86
N ASP A 533 -23.31 8.13 3.79
CA ASP A 533 -23.37 6.93 2.95
C ASP A 533 -22.06 6.73 2.17
N GLY A 534 -21.48 7.79 1.64
CA GLY A 534 -20.14 7.77 1.03
C GLY A 534 -19.02 7.36 2.00
N HIS A 535 -19.07 7.86 3.25
CA HIS A 535 -18.13 7.45 4.29
C HIS A 535 -18.32 5.98 4.70
N SER A 536 -19.58 5.49 4.75
CA SER A 536 -19.89 4.08 5.01
C SER A 536 -19.30 3.18 3.92
N LEU A 537 -19.51 3.51 2.65
CA LEU A 537 -18.97 2.77 1.51
C LEU A 537 -17.42 2.77 1.50
N SER A 538 -16.81 3.93 1.79
CA SER A 538 -15.35 4.06 1.90
C SER A 538 -14.77 3.18 3.01
N ASN A 539 -15.43 3.14 4.18
CA ASN A 539 -15.04 2.28 5.29
C ASN A 539 -15.19 0.79 4.94
N GLU A 540 -16.25 0.38 4.24
CA GLU A 540 -16.41 -1.00 3.77
C GLU A 540 -15.28 -1.41 2.80
N VAL A 541 -14.94 -0.55 1.84
CA VAL A 541 -13.81 -0.77 0.91
C VAL A 541 -12.47 -0.85 1.66
N ALA A 542 -12.25 0.02 2.65
CA ALA A 542 -11.06 -0.01 3.49
C ALA A 542 -10.96 -1.31 4.30
N GLN A 543 -12.06 -1.77 4.91
CA GLN A 543 -12.11 -3.05 5.63
C GLN A 543 -11.90 -4.25 4.70
N LYS A 544 -12.44 -4.22 3.48
CA LYS A 544 -12.22 -5.28 2.48
C LYS A 544 -10.74 -5.37 2.09
N LYS A 545 -10.09 -4.23 1.81
CA LYS A 545 -8.63 -4.16 1.57
C LYS A 545 -7.82 -4.62 2.79
N GLN A 546 -8.22 -4.23 4.00
CA GLN A 546 -7.54 -4.67 5.23
C GLN A 546 -7.61 -6.18 5.43
N LYS A 547 -8.77 -6.82 5.14
CA LYS A 547 -8.91 -8.28 5.16
C LYS A 547 -8.03 -8.96 4.09
N GLU A 548 -7.98 -8.40 2.88
CA GLU A 548 -7.14 -8.90 1.79
C GLU A 548 -5.65 -8.83 2.14
N TYR A 549 -5.16 -7.70 2.66
CA TYR A 549 -3.77 -7.57 3.09
C TYR A 549 -3.42 -8.47 4.27
N LYS A 550 -4.32 -8.65 5.25
CA LYS A 550 -4.14 -9.63 6.34
C LYS A 550 -4.03 -11.07 5.80
N HIS A 551 -4.84 -11.43 4.80
CA HIS A 551 -4.76 -12.74 4.17
C HIS A 551 -3.43 -12.92 3.40
N LYS A 552 -3.04 -11.94 2.57
CA LYS A 552 -1.74 -11.93 1.87
C LYS A 552 -0.56 -12.04 2.83
N LEU A 553 -0.57 -11.30 3.94
CA LEU A 553 0.45 -11.41 4.99
C LEU A 553 0.51 -12.81 5.61
N THR A 554 -0.65 -13.40 5.93
CA THR A 554 -0.73 -14.77 6.50
C THR A 554 -0.16 -15.81 5.53
N VAL A 555 -0.46 -15.70 4.23
CA VAL A 555 0.10 -16.59 3.19
C VAL A 555 1.61 -16.39 3.02
N SER A 556 2.10 -15.15 3.08
CA SER A 556 3.54 -14.87 3.05
C SER A 556 4.26 -15.44 4.28
N GLN A 557 3.67 -15.33 5.47
CA GLN A 557 4.20 -15.89 6.72
C GLN A 557 4.24 -17.43 6.70
N SER A 558 3.21 -18.10 6.17
CA SER A 558 3.24 -19.56 6.03
C SER A 558 4.28 -20.02 5.00
N LYS A 559 4.46 -19.28 3.90
CA LYS A 559 5.54 -19.53 2.94
C LYS A 559 6.93 -19.32 3.55
N GLN A 560 7.12 -18.25 4.33
CA GLN A 560 8.35 -18.01 5.07
C GLN A 560 8.66 -19.17 6.03
N SER A 561 7.67 -19.61 6.82
CA SER A 561 7.81 -20.73 7.76
C SER A 561 8.20 -22.04 7.04
N SER A 562 7.65 -22.28 5.84
CA SER A 562 8.03 -23.42 5.00
C SER A 562 9.49 -23.35 4.54
N LEU A 563 9.93 -22.17 4.08
CA LEU A 563 11.32 -21.95 3.64
C LEU A 563 12.31 -22.02 4.81
N GLU A 564 11.93 -21.55 6.00
CA GLU A 564 12.74 -21.70 7.21
C GLU A 564 12.90 -23.18 7.59
N SER A 565 11.84 -23.98 7.51
CA SER A 565 11.92 -25.45 7.69
C SER A 565 12.82 -26.13 6.64
N GLU A 566 12.71 -25.76 5.36
CA GLU A 566 13.58 -26.28 4.30
C GLU A 566 15.06 -25.92 4.53
N VAL A 567 15.34 -24.72 5.06
CA VAL A 567 16.69 -24.29 5.44
C VAL A 567 17.22 -25.13 6.62
N ASP A 568 16.41 -25.41 7.63
CA ASP A 568 16.82 -26.24 8.78
C ASP A 568 17.05 -27.71 8.38
N ASP A 569 16.24 -28.27 7.47
CA ASP A 569 16.47 -29.59 6.88
C ASP A 569 17.78 -29.63 6.09
N MET A 570 18.04 -28.62 5.25
CA MET A 570 19.28 -28.50 4.48
C MET A 570 20.51 -28.29 5.38
N GLN A 571 20.40 -27.53 6.47
CA GLN A 571 21.45 -27.42 7.48
C GLN A 571 21.70 -28.76 8.20
N SER A 572 20.64 -29.50 8.52
CA SER A 572 20.74 -30.81 9.18
C SER A 572 21.45 -31.83 8.29
N LYS A 573 21.10 -31.84 6.99
CA LYS A 573 21.77 -32.64 5.96
C LYS A 573 23.23 -32.22 5.75
N LEU A 574 23.54 -30.92 5.81
CA LEU A 574 24.92 -30.43 5.73
C LEU A 574 25.75 -30.89 6.95
N ARG A 575 25.18 -30.83 8.18
CA ARG A 575 25.82 -31.36 9.40
C ARG A 575 25.97 -32.89 9.38
N GLN A 576 25.10 -33.61 8.68
CA GLN A 576 25.20 -35.05 8.45
C GLN A 576 26.34 -35.39 7.49
N MET A 577 26.38 -34.77 6.31
CA MET A 577 27.49 -34.90 5.35
C MET A 577 28.85 -34.51 5.96
N GLN A 578 28.90 -33.50 6.84
CA GLN A 578 30.11 -33.13 7.58
C GLN A 578 30.56 -34.23 8.56
N ARG A 579 29.63 -34.89 9.27
CA ARG A 579 29.93 -36.02 10.16
C ARG A 579 30.40 -37.24 9.37
N GLU A 580 29.75 -37.56 8.26
CA GLU A 580 30.17 -38.64 7.35
C GLU A 580 31.57 -38.38 6.79
N ARG A 581 31.88 -37.13 6.38
CA ARG A 581 33.24 -36.74 5.97
C ARG A 581 34.26 -36.92 7.10
N GLY A 582 33.87 -36.62 8.34
CA GLY A 582 34.69 -36.86 9.53
C GLY A 582 34.98 -38.35 9.74
N ASN A 583 33.95 -39.20 9.70
CA ASN A 583 34.08 -40.65 9.83
C ASN A 583 34.96 -41.25 8.72
N LEU A 584 34.75 -40.84 7.46
CA LEU A 584 35.57 -41.29 6.33
C LEU A 584 37.03 -40.83 6.44
N GLN A 585 37.29 -39.66 7.04
CA GLN A 585 38.64 -39.20 7.36
C GLN A 585 39.27 -40.04 8.47
N GLU A 586 38.53 -40.34 9.55
CA GLU A 586 39.00 -41.24 10.61
C GLU A 586 39.29 -42.65 10.07
N ASP A 587 38.46 -43.19 9.18
CA ASP A 587 38.68 -44.51 8.58
C ASP A 587 39.88 -44.50 7.60
N LEU A 588 40.10 -43.41 6.84
CA LEU A 588 41.34 -43.22 6.07
C LEU A 588 42.59 -43.17 6.95
N ASP A 589 42.53 -42.47 8.08
CA ASP A 589 43.66 -42.38 9.02
C ASP A 589 43.88 -43.68 9.80
N ARG A 590 42.81 -44.45 10.09
CA ARG A 590 42.90 -45.83 10.60
C ARG A 590 43.53 -46.76 9.58
N LEU A 591 43.12 -46.71 8.30
CA LEU A 591 43.69 -47.52 7.23
C LEU A 591 45.16 -47.19 7.00
N ARG A 592 45.54 -45.89 7.04
CA ARG A 592 46.94 -45.47 7.06
C ARG A 592 47.71 -46.10 8.21
N THR A 593 47.21 -45.97 9.44
CA THR A 593 47.86 -46.49 10.66
C THR A 593 47.98 -48.02 10.65
N GLN A 594 46.95 -48.73 10.16
CA GLN A 594 46.97 -50.18 10.00
C GLN A 594 47.95 -50.61 8.90
N GLY A 595 48.04 -49.85 7.80
CA GLY A 595 49.06 -49.99 6.79
C GLY A 595 50.46 -49.89 7.39
N THR A 596 50.77 -48.77 8.08
CA THR A 596 52.08 -48.55 8.72
C THR A 596 52.44 -49.67 9.70
N SER A 597 51.46 -50.19 10.46
CA SER A 597 51.70 -51.24 11.46
C SER A 597 52.09 -52.61 10.87
N TYR A 598 51.70 -52.92 9.63
CA TYR A 598 52.13 -54.16 8.94
C TYR A 598 53.38 -53.97 8.09
N MET A 599 53.83 -52.72 7.93
CA MET A 599 54.80 -52.28 6.94
C MET A 599 56.10 -51.78 7.57
N ASN A 600 56.59 -52.44 8.62
CA ASN A 600 57.94 -52.21 9.16
C ASN A 600 59.09 -52.65 8.23
N ALA A 601 58.77 -53.21 7.06
CA ALA A 601 59.71 -53.37 5.94
C ALA A 601 59.56 -52.26 4.88
N GLU A 602 58.52 -51.43 4.98
CA GLU A 602 58.25 -50.33 4.04
C GLU A 602 58.93 -49.03 4.48
N GLY A 603 59.45 -48.91 5.70
CA GLY A 603 60.29 -47.75 6.08
C GLY A 603 61.50 -47.55 5.16
N ASP A 604 62.11 -48.65 4.68
CA ASP A 604 63.17 -48.60 3.66
C ASP A 604 62.60 -48.32 2.25
N MET A 605 61.40 -48.79 1.91
CA MET A 605 60.74 -48.51 0.64
C MET A 605 60.19 -47.08 0.57
N GLU A 606 59.73 -46.50 1.66
CA GLU A 606 59.19 -45.14 1.78
C GLU A 606 60.35 -44.14 1.89
N ALA A 607 61.46 -44.50 2.56
CA ALA A 607 62.71 -43.75 2.45
C ALA A 607 63.31 -43.81 1.02
N GLN A 608 63.24 -44.96 0.35
CA GLN A 608 63.60 -45.08 -1.08
C GLN A 608 62.62 -44.33 -1.98
N TYR A 609 61.32 -44.32 -1.67
CA TYR A 609 60.30 -43.61 -2.43
C TYR A 609 60.45 -42.10 -2.25
N GLU A 610 60.68 -41.59 -1.04
CA GLU A 610 61.02 -40.18 -0.82
C GLU A 610 62.35 -39.80 -1.47
N ALA A 611 63.35 -40.70 -1.49
CA ALA A 611 64.60 -40.46 -2.22
C ALA A 611 64.34 -40.38 -3.73
N LEU A 612 63.58 -41.32 -4.30
CA LEU A 612 63.14 -41.27 -5.69
C LEU A 612 62.26 -40.05 -5.99
N GLN A 613 61.41 -39.62 -5.06
CA GLN A 613 60.53 -38.47 -5.22
C GLN A 613 61.35 -37.16 -5.19
N ARG A 614 62.39 -37.10 -4.36
CA ARG A 614 63.36 -35.99 -4.33
C ARG A 614 64.22 -35.97 -5.59
N GLU A 615 64.72 -37.11 -6.05
CA GLU A 615 65.44 -37.22 -7.33
C GLU A 615 64.54 -36.92 -8.54
N TYR A 616 63.29 -37.38 -8.53
CA TYR A 616 62.29 -37.08 -9.56
C TYR A 616 61.99 -35.59 -9.61
N ASN A 617 61.72 -34.96 -8.46
CA ASN A 617 61.50 -33.52 -8.39
C ASN A 617 62.75 -32.74 -8.83
N ALA A 618 63.95 -33.16 -8.41
CA ALA A 618 65.20 -32.56 -8.87
C ALA A 618 65.40 -32.70 -10.39
N LEU A 619 65.07 -33.85 -10.98
CA LEU A 619 65.11 -34.08 -12.43
C LEU A 619 64.00 -33.35 -13.19
N VAL A 620 62.85 -33.10 -12.57
CA VAL A 620 61.77 -32.27 -13.13
C VAL A 620 62.16 -30.80 -13.09
N ASP A 621 62.74 -30.32 -11.99
CA ASP A 621 63.25 -28.96 -11.86
C ASP A 621 64.50 -28.74 -12.74
N GLU A 622 65.36 -29.75 -12.91
CA GLU A 622 66.45 -29.73 -13.89
C GLU A 622 65.90 -29.75 -15.32
N ASN A 623 64.90 -30.59 -15.66
CA ASN A 623 64.24 -30.54 -16.96
C ASN A 623 63.55 -29.19 -17.21
N LYS A 624 63.01 -28.57 -16.16
CA LYS A 624 62.38 -27.26 -16.24
C LYS A 624 63.42 -26.17 -16.44
N ALA A 625 64.55 -26.22 -15.72
CA ALA A 625 65.70 -25.34 -15.94
C ALA A 625 66.36 -25.56 -17.32
N LEU A 626 66.37 -26.79 -17.85
CA LEU A 626 66.83 -27.11 -19.20
C LEU A 626 65.82 -26.68 -20.29
N LYS A 627 64.51 -26.64 -19.99
CA LYS A 627 63.51 -26.04 -20.88
C LYS A 627 63.57 -24.51 -20.87
N GLU A 628 63.66 -23.91 -19.68
CA GLU A 628 63.73 -22.46 -19.49
C GLU A 628 65.09 -21.87 -19.91
N GLY A 629 66.18 -22.65 -19.80
CA GLY A 629 67.52 -22.28 -20.25
C GLY A 629 67.91 -22.79 -21.64
N GLY A 630 67.17 -23.75 -22.21
CA GLY A 630 67.51 -24.42 -23.47
C GLY A 630 66.50 -24.25 -24.62
N ILE A 631 65.31 -23.68 -24.38
CA ILE A 631 64.31 -23.39 -25.43
C ILE A 631 64.18 -21.88 -25.62
N ALA A 632 65.29 -21.27 -26.02
CA ALA A 632 65.34 -19.91 -26.60
C ALA A 632 66.03 -19.88 -27.98
N ALA A 633 66.55 -21.02 -28.47
CA ALA A 633 67.14 -21.15 -29.79
C ALA A 633 67.10 -22.61 -30.28
N VAL A 634 67.12 -22.78 -31.61
CA VAL A 634 67.26 -24.05 -32.36
C VAL A 634 65.98 -24.88 -32.49
N ASP A 635 65.16 -24.50 -33.48
CA ASP A 635 64.46 -25.51 -34.31
C ASP A 635 65.53 -26.41 -34.96
N GLY A 636 65.57 -27.69 -34.58
CA GLY A 636 66.60 -28.62 -35.00
C GLY A 636 66.16 -30.07 -34.86
N GLU A 637 65.74 -30.64 -35.99
CA GLU A 637 65.34 -32.04 -36.18
C GLU A 637 66.39 -33.03 -35.63
N TRP A 638 66.14 -33.62 -34.45
CA TRP A 638 67.01 -34.64 -33.86
C TRP A 638 66.32 -36.01 -33.82
N THR A 639 66.61 -36.82 -34.83
CA THR A 639 66.31 -38.26 -34.85
C THR A 639 67.36 -39.01 -34.02
N GLY A 640 66.95 -39.64 -32.92
CA GLY A 640 67.84 -40.35 -32.01
C GLY A 640 67.12 -41.44 -31.22
N GLY A 641 67.13 -42.67 -31.73
CA GLY A 641 66.37 -43.78 -31.14
C GLY A 641 67.01 -44.37 -29.89
N ALA A 642 66.26 -44.38 -28.78
CA ALA A 642 66.50 -45.26 -27.64
C ALA A 642 65.17 -45.71 -27.00
N THR A 643 64.94 -47.02 -26.97
CA THR A 643 64.01 -47.74 -26.04
C THR A 643 62.56 -47.22 -25.91
N SER A 644 61.81 -47.08 -27.02
CA SER A 644 60.36 -46.78 -26.94
C SER A 644 59.54 -47.89 -26.25
N THR A 645 60.04 -49.13 -26.19
CA THR A 645 59.37 -50.28 -25.58
C THR A 645 59.15 -50.11 -24.08
N SER A 646 60.14 -49.60 -23.33
CA SER A 646 60.02 -49.46 -21.87
C SER A 646 59.03 -48.38 -21.46
N LEU A 647 58.97 -47.27 -22.21
CA LEU A 647 57.99 -46.21 -21.99
C LEU A 647 56.56 -46.65 -22.35
N ASN A 648 56.41 -47.52 -23.35
CA ASN A 648 55.10 -48.09 -23.70
C ASN A 648 54.59 -49.11 -22.66
N VAL A 649 55.48 -49.89 -22.02
CA VAL A 649 55.11 -50.77 -20.90
C VAL A 649 54.65 -49.94 -19.71
N MET A 650 55.44 -48.95 -19.27
CA MET A 650 55.02 -48.10 -18.14
C MET A 650 53.73 -47.33 -18.43
N ARG A 651 53.53 -46.80 -19.65
CA ARG A 651 52.24 -46.17 -20.03
C ARG A 651 51.07 -47.14 -19.86
N LYS A 652 51.20 -48.38 -20.36
CA LYS A 652 50.14 -49.39 -20.23
C LYS A 652 49.83 -49.74 -18.76
N GLU A 653 50.85 -49.84 -17.92
CA GLU A 653 50.68 -50.07 -16.48
C GLU A 653 49.99 -48.89 -15.77
N TYR A 654 50.30 -47.64 -16.16
CA TYR A 654 49.58 -46.46 -15.68
C TYR A 654 48.13 -46.43 -16.18
N ASP A 655 47.87 -46.75 -17.45
CA ASP A 655 46.52 -46.79 -18.02
C ASP A 655 45.66 -47.87 -17.35
N GLU A 656 46.20 -49.05 -17.09
CA GLU A 656 45.53 -50.12 -16.32
C GLU A 656 45.27 -49.70 -14.87
N LYS A 657 46.22 -49.00 -14.22
CA LYS A 657 46.02 -48.47 -12.86
C LYS A 657 44.95 -47.38 -12.80
N ILE A 658 44.89 -46.50 -13.81
CA ILE A 658 43.83 -45.49 -13.96
C ILE A 658 42.48 -46.15 -14.22
N ALA A 659 42.42 -47.23 -15.01
CA ALA A 659 41.19 -47.98 -15.24
C ALA A 659 40.66 -48.61 -13.94
N ASN A 660 41.52 -49.26 -13.16
CA ASN A 660 41.14 -49.86 -11.87
C ASN A 660 40.65 -48.80 -10.86
N LEU A 661 41.37 -47.68 -10.70
CA LEU A 661 40.95 -46.58 -9.82
C LEU A 661 39.59 -45.96 -10.23
N ASN A 662 39.28 -45.93 -11.53
CA ASN A 662 37.97 -45.48 -12.00
C ASN A 662 36.84 -46.48 -11.70
N GLU A 663 37.11 -47.78 -11.71
CA GLU A 663 36.13 -48.81 -11.33
C GLU A 663 35.90 -48.82 -9.81
N GLU A 664 36.96 -48.75 -9.00
CA GLU A 664 36.86 -48.57 -7.54
C GLU A 664 36.05 -47.32 -7.19
N ARG A 665 36.27 -46.20 -7.91
CA ARG A 665 35.46 -44.98 -7.76
C ARG A 665 33.98 -45.21 -8.08
N ARG A 666 33.64 -45.98 -9.13
CA ARG A 666 32.23 -46.32 -9.43
C ARG A 666 31.63 -47.18 -8.33
N GLU A 667 32.35 -48.18 -7.84
CA GLU A 667 31.88 -49.05 -6.77
C GLU A 667 31.63 -48.26 -5.47
N LEU A 668 32.54 -47.34 -5.11
CA LEU A 668 32.36 -46.43 -3.98
C LEU A 668 31.15 -45.50 -4.16
N VAL A 669 30.93 -44.94 -5.35
CA VAL A 669 29.74 -44.12 -5.64
C VAL A 669 28.45 -44.93 -5.52
N MET A 670 28.44 -46.19 -5.97
CA MET A 670 27.30 -47.09 -5.77
C MET A 670 27.05 -47.41 -4.29
N LYS A 671 28.12 -47.70 -3.52
CA LYS A 671 28.02 -47.93 -2.06
C LYS A 671 27.50 -46.70 -1.31
N ILE A 672 28.01 -45.51 -1.62
CA ILE A 672 27.52 -44.23 -1.04
C ILE A 672 26.04 -44.01 -1.39
N SER A 673 25.64 -44.28 -2.64
CA SER A 673 24.24 -44.14 -3.08
C SER A 673 23.31 -45.12 -2.36
N ALA A 674 23.75 -46.36 -2.11
CA ALA A 674 23.01 -47.34 -1.32
C ALA A 674 22.87 -46.91 0.15
N HIS A 675 23.97 -46.45 0.78
CA HIS A 675 23.95 -45.93 2.15
C HIS A 675 23.02 -44.71 2.29
N ALA A 676 23.04 -43.77 1.35
CA ALA A 676 22.13 -42.63 1.34
C ALA A 676 20.64 -43.05 1.27
N SER A 677 20.33 -44.09 0.49
CA SER A 677 18.96 -44.65 0.43
C SER A 677 18.53 -45.29 1.76
N ASP A 678 19.42 -46.01 2.44
CA ASP A 678 19.11 -46.63 3.73
C ASP A 678 19.04 -45.61 4.88
N LEU A 679 19.83 -44.54 4.80
CA LEU A 679 19.76 -43.39 5.70
C LEU A 679 18.39 -42.69 5.59
N GLN A 680 17.92 -42.41 4.36
CA GLN A 680 16.59 -41.85 4.11
C GLN A 680 15.45 -42.76 4.64
N LYS A 681 15.58 -44.09 4.49
CA LYS A 681 14.64 -45.06 5.10
C LYS A 681 14.71 -45.06 6.63
N SER A 682 15.87 -44.75 7.21
CA SER A 682 16.04 -44.62 8.66
C SER A 682 15.39 -43.34 9.19
N GLU A 683 15.58 -42.22 8.50
CA GLU A 683 14.95 -40.93 8.82
C GLU A 683 13.43 -41.01 8.73
N THR A 684 12.90 -41.65 7.68
CA THR A 684 11.46 -41.88 7.51
C THR A 684 10.87 -42.68 8.68
N ARG A 685 11.58 -43.72 9.15
CA ARG A 685 11.18 -44.50 10.33
C ARG A 685 11.30 -43.70 11.63
N GLY A 686 12.33 -42.86 11.76
CA GLY A 686 12.50 -41.96 12.90
C GLY A 686 11.36 -40.94 13.01
N TRP A 687 10.95 -40.36 11.88
CA TRP A 687 9.81 -39.44 11.81
C TRP A 687 8.49 -40.12 12.21
N GLN A 688 8.22 -41.33 11.70
CA GLN A 688 7.05 -42.13 12.08
C GLN A 688 7.02 -42.46 13.59
N LEU A 689 8.16 -42.82 14.18
CA LEU A 689 8.27 -43.05 15.62
C LEU A 689 8.08 -41.75 16.42
N GLY A 690 8.60 -40.62 15.92
CA GLY A 690 8.37 -39.30 16.51
C GLY A 690 6.88 -38.93 16.56
N GLN A 691 6.15 -39.19 15.47
CA GLN A 691 4.69 -39.01 15.41
C GLN A 691 3.97 -39.89 16.44
N GLN A 692 4.31 -41.17 16.53
CA GLN A 692 3.72 -42.08 17.54
C GLN A 692 4.02 -41.63 18.98
N VAL A 693 5.20 -41.07 19.25
CA VAL A 693 5.53 -40.51 20.57
C VAL A 693 4.69 -39.26 20.86
N SER A 694 4.43 -38.41 19.87
CA SER A 694 3.53 -37.25 20.01
C SER A 694 2.10 -37.70 20.32
N ASP A 695 1.56 -38.64 19.55
CA ASP A 695 0.21 -39.20 19.78
C ASP A 695 0.09 -39.81 21.20
N LEU A 696 1.12 -40.51 21.66
CA LEU A 696 1.18 -41.05 23.02
C LEU A 696 1.24 -39.94 24.09
N GLN A 697 1.98 -38.85 23.87
CA GLN A 697 2.01 -37.70 24.78
C GLN A 697 0.64 -37.00 24.88
N ASP A 698 -0.09 -36.89 23.76
CA ASP A 698 -1.45 -36.34 23.75
C ASP A 698 -2.43 -37.25 24.49
N THR A 699 -2.35 -38.58 24.31
CA THR A 699 -3.19 -39.52 25.08
C THR A 699 -2.90 -39.48 26.58
N VAL A 700 -1.62 -39.41 26.99
CA VAL A 700 -1.22 -39.24 28.40
C VAL A 700 -1.75 -37.93 28.98
N THR A 701 -1.65 -36.82 28.22
CA THR A 701 -2.17 -35.52 28.63
C THR A 701 -3.69 -35.54 28.79
N SER A 702 -4.40 -36.18 27.86
CA SER A 702 -5.85 -36.41 27.92
C SER A 702 -6.26 -37.25 29.14
N LEU A 703 -5.54 -38.35 29.43
CA LEU A 703 -5.78 -39.19 30.60
C LEU A 703 -5.51 -38.45 31.92
N ASN A 704 -4.44 -37.66 32.00
CA ASN A 704 -4.15 -36.83 33.17
C ASN A 704 -5.26 -35.79 33.42
N LEU A 705 -5.79 -35.16 32.36
CA LEU A 705 -6.94 -34.26 32.48
C LEU A 705 -8.23 -35.00 32.90
N GLN A 706 -8.42 -36.25 32.49
CA GLN A 706 -9.55 -37.07 32.96
C GLN A 706 -9.40 -37.45 34.43
N LEU A 707 -8.20 -37.81 34.89
CA LEU A 707 -7.90 -38.08 36.30
C LEU A 707 -8.15 -36.84 37.16
N ALA A 708 -7.60 -35.68 36.79
CA ALA A 708 -7.84 -34.43 37.53
C ALA A 708 -9.34 -34.06 37.61
N ARG A 709 -10.13 -34.33 36.56
CA ARG A 709 -11.60 -34.15 36.55
C ARG A 709 -12.36 -35.21 37.36
N ARG A 710 -11.72 -36.32 37.72
CA ARG A 710 -12.27 -37.36 38.59
C ARG A 710 -11.92 -37.06 40.04
N GLU A 711 -10.66 -36.79 40.34
CA GLU A 711 -10.16 -36.35 41.66
C GLU A 711 -10.90 -35.10 42.13
N GLY A 712 -11.10 -34.10 41.25
CA GLY A 712 -11.90 -32.91 41.57
C GLY A 712 -13.39 -33.19 41.86
N ARG A 713 -13.94 -34.31 41.38
CA ARG A 713 -15.30 -34.77 41.72
C ARG A 713 -15.33 -35.57 43.01
N GLU A 714 -14.33 -36.42 43.25
CA GLU A 714 -14.20 -37.16 44.51
C GLU A 714 -13.93 -36.20 45.70
N LEU A 715 -13.22 -35.08 45.48
CA LEU A 715 -13.01 -34.01 46.48
C LEU A 715 -14.22 -33.07 46.68
N GLN A 716 -15.17 -33.01 45.74
CA GLN A 716 -16.45 -32.29 45.93
C GLN A 716 -17.59 -33.18 46.42
N GLY A 717 -17.38 -34.50 46.45
CA GLY A 717 -18.26 -35.47 47.11
C GLY A 717 -18.10 -35.46 48.62
N GLY A 718 -18.51 -34.37 49.28
CA GLY A 718 -18.75 -34.39 50.72
C GLY A 718 -19.80 -35.47 51.07
N PRO A 719 -19.74 -36.08 52.27
CA PRO A 719 -20.65 -37.17 52.63
C PRO A 719 -22.08 -36.65 52.62
N ALA A 720 -22.88 -37.13 51.67
CA ALA A 720 -24.32 -36.94 51.69
C ALA A 720 -24.87 -37.76 52.87
N GLU A 721 -25.44 -37.06 53.85
CA GLU A 721 -26.17 -37.68 54.96
C GLU A 721 -27.37 -38.49 54.42
N ASP A 722 -27.70 -39.55 55.14
CA ASP A 722 -28.80 -40.44 54.79
C ASP A 722 -30.15 -39.70 54.78
N ASP A 723 -30.87 -39.72 53.65
CA ASP A 723 -32.30 -39.40 53.61
C ASP A 723 -33.05 -40.45 52.77
N GLU A 724 -33.99 -41.13 53.42
CA GLU A 724 -34.75 -42.25 52.87
C GLU A 724 -35.88 -41.75 51.96
N GLY A 725 -35.71 -41.84 50.63
CA GLY A 725 -36.67 -41.29 49.66
C GLY A 725 -36.98 -42.23 48.49
N ALA A 726 -37.93 -43.16 48.67
CA ALA A 726 -38.31 -44.14 47.67
C ALA A 726 -38.90 -43.54 46.37
N ASN A 727 -38.38 -43.94 45.20
CA ASN A 727 -39.19 -44.35 44.04
C ASN A 727 -38.36 -45.03 42.93
N GLU A 728 -38.53 -46.34 42.80
CA GLU A 728 -38.55 -47.05 41.50
C GLU A 728 -39.84 -46.69 40.71
N PRO A 729 -40.10 -47.18 39.47
CA PRO A 729 -39.27 -47.96 38.53
C PRO A 729 -39.12 -47.17 37.18
N ALA A 730 -38.80 -47.68 35.98
CA ALA A 730 -38.68 -49.03 35.41
C ALA A 730 -37.89 -48.97 34.08
N ASN A 731 -37.37 -50.14 33.62
CA ASN A 731 -37.29 -50.58 32.21
C ASN A 731 -36.56 -49.71 31.14
N SER A 732 -35.92 -50.25 30.09
CA SER A 732 -35.83 -51.64 29.62
C SER A 732 -34.51 -51.92 28.91
N SER A 733 -34.03 -53.15 29.09
CA SER A 733 -33.00 -53.85 28.33
C SER A 733 -33.16 -53.84 26.80
N ARG A 734 -32.02 -53.77 26.08
CA ARG A 734 -31.61 -54.55 24.87
C ARG A 734 -30.33 -53.90 24.29
N SER A 735 -29.16 -54.51 24.07
CA SER A 735 -28.74 -55.85 23.58
C SER A 735 -28.86 -56.05 22.05
N ALA A 736 -27.72 -55.90 21.34
CA ALA A 736 -27.33 -56.32 19.96
C ALA A 736 -26.35 -55.23 19.44
N LEU A 737 -25.10 -55.45 19.03
CA LEU A 737 -24.42 -56.58 18.39
C LEU A 737 -24.95 -56.87 16.97
N GLY A 738 -24.24 -56.38 15.94
CA GLY A 738 -24.53 -56.68 14.52
C GLY A 738 -24.10 -55.62 13.51
N ASP A 739 -22.99 -55.90 12.82
CA ASP A 739 -22.74 -55.73 11.37
C ASP A 739 -22.85 -54.37 10.64
N ILE A 740 -21.67 -53.89 10.24
CA ILE A 740 -21.23 -53.71 8.84
C ILE A 740 -22.35 -53.70 7.77
N SER A 741 -22.64 -52.53 7.17
CA SER A 741 -22.26 -52.24 5.76
C SER A 741 -22.89 -50.96 5.19
N ASN A 742 -22.02 -50.11 4.62
CA ASN A 742 -22.09 -49.48 3.28
C ASN A 742 -23.32 -48.65 2.80
N ALA A 743 -22.99 -47.66 1.94
CA ALA A 743 -23.82 -46.94 0.98
C ALA A 743 -24.85 -45.89 1.49
N GLY A 744 -24.47 -44.61 1.30
CA GLY A 744 -25.19 -43.64 0.45
C GLY A 744 -26.60 -43.20 0.85
N GLY A 745 -26.75 -41.91 1.19
CA GLY A 745 -28.05 -41.25 1.31
C GLY A 745 -27.89 -39.73 1.43
N GLU A 746 -28.63 -39.00 0.60
CA GLU A 746 -28.75 -37.54 0.65
C GLU A 746 -29.51 -37.07 1.89
N GLU A 747 -29.19 -35.88 2.42
CA GLU A 747 -30.11 -34.74 2.69
C GLU A 747 -29.30 -33.62 3.40
N ARG A 748 -29.30 -32.38 2.91
CA ARG A 748 -30.27 -31.31 3.19
C ARG A 748 -30.54 -31.04 4.68
N GLY A 749 -29.77 -30.10 5.23
CA GLY A 749 -30.35 -28.95 5.93
C GLY A 749 -30.38 -28.96 7.46
N LEU A 750 -30.58 -27.74 7.99
CA LEU A 750 -30.81 -27.32 9.38
C LEU A 750 -29.56 -27.03 10.24
N GLU A 751 -29.33 -25.72 10.40
CA GLU A 751 -29.21 -24.97 11.67
C GLU A 751 -28.83 -25.74 12.95
N ASP A 752 -27.76 -25.28 13.63
CA ASP A 752 -27.91 -24.73 14.99
C ASP A 752 -26.75 -23.77 15.36
N GLY A 753 -27.00 -22.83 16.28
CA GLY A 753 -26.11 -21.74 16.65
C GLY A 753 -25.28 -21.99 17.93
N GLY A 754 -23.96 -22.05 17.79
CA GLY A 754 -23.01 -22.16 18.91
C GLY A 754 -22.47 -20.82 19.44
N LYS A 755 -23.27 -20.03 20.18
CA LYS A 755 -22.78 -18.83 20.89
C LYS A 755 -21.89 -19.21 22.10
N GLN A 756 -20.59 -19.43 21.89
CA GLN A 756 -19.66 -19.56 23.00
C GLN A 756 -19.26 -18.20 23.61
N ARG A 757 -19.82 -17.90 24.79
CA ARG A 757 -19.29 -16.89 25.72
C ARG A 757 -17.83 -17.20 26.04
N ARG A 758 -16.89 -16.31 25.67
CA ARG A 758 -15.60 -16.24 26.36
C ARG A 758 -15.72 -15.35 27.59
N GLN A 759 -15.45 -15.93 28.75
CA GLN A 759 -15.31 -15.22 30.01
C GLN A 759 -14.02 -14.38 29.98
N GLN A 760 -14.08 -13.17 30.53
CA GLN A 760 -12.87 -12.39 30.85
C GLN A 760 -12.31 -12.87 32.20
N PRO A 761 -10.98 -13.07 32.33
CA PRO A 761 -10.35 -13.11 33.65
C PRO A 761 -10.15 -11.68 34.14
N ALA A 762 -10.61 -11.40 35.36
CA ALA A 762 -10.32 -10.15 36.04
C ALA A 762 -8.84 -10.06 36.42
N SER A 763 -8.21 -8.91 36.19
CA SER A 763 -6.92 -8.55 36.81
C SER A 763 -7.19 -7.56 37.94
N LEU A 764 -6.90 -8.02 39.16
CA LEU A 764 -6.84 -7.21 40.38
C LEU A 764 -5.42 -6.63 40.52
N LEU A 765 -5.25 -5.63 41.40
CA LEU A 765 -4.02 -4.89 41.71
C LEU A 765 -3.64 -3.80 40.69
N GLY A 766 -3.22 -2.59 41.12
CA GLY A 766 -3.09 -2.12 42.50
C GLY A 766 -2.92 -0.60 42.57
N ALA A 767 -3.28 -0.03 43.72
CA ALA A 767 -3.23 1.42 43.93
C ALA A 767 -1.81 1.88 44.31
N MET A 768 -1.33 2.95 43.66
CA MET A 768 -0.47 3.96 44.29
C MET A 768 -0.90 5.33 43.77
N GLY A 769 -1.31 6.22 44.67
CA GLY A 769 -1.62 7.60 44.32
C GLY A 769 -0.38 8.48 44.40
N VAL A 770 -0.30 9.48 43.53
CA VAL A 770 0.51 10.69 43.74
C VAL A 770 -0.40 11.87 43.41
N ALA A 771 -0.65 12.72 44.40
CA ALA A 771 -1.31 14.00 44.16
C ALA A 771 -0.34 14.93 43.43
N GLY A 772 -0.80 15.52 42.33
CA GLY A 772 -0.10 16.57 41.61
C GLY A 772 -1.03 17.76 41.47
N GLU A 773 -0.92 18.71 42.38
CA GLU A 773 -1.55 20.03 42.24
C GLU A 773 -0.89 20.75 41.06
N SER A 774 -1.70 21.26 40.13
CA SER A 774 -1.24 22.22 39.13
C SER A 774 -2.35 23.24 38.87
N ASP A 775 -2.27 24.37 39.56
CA ASP A 775 -3.09 25.54 39.27
C ASP A 775 -2.88 25.97 37.81
N GLY A 776 -3.98 25.99 37.04
CA GLY A 776 -4.01 26.44 35.66
C GLY A 776 -4.96 27.63 35.54
N GLU A 777 -4.40 28.84 35.47
CA GLU A 777 -5.15 30.09 35.50
C GLU A 777 -6.28 30.16 34.47
N ALA A 778 -7.48 30.54 34.94
CA ALA A 778 -8.57 30.93 34.07
C ALA A 778 -8.21 32.20 33.29
N LYS A 779 -8.30 32.15 31.96
CA LYS A 779 -8.34 33.36 31.13
C LYS A 779 -9.76 33.59 30.65
N GLU A 780 -10.39 34.61 31.24
CA GLU A 780 -11.66 35.16 30.77
C GLU A 780 -11.48 35.66 29.32
N GLY A 781 -12.17 35.03 28.38
CA GLY A 781 -12.26 35.48 26.99
C GLY A 781 -13.50 36.34 26.81
N GLU A 782 -13.31 37.66 26.65
CA GLU A 782 -14.42 38.62 26.55
C GLU A 782 -15.43 38.28 25.46
N CYS A 783 -16.71 38.26 25.83
CA CYS A 783 -17.82 38.26 24.89
C CYS A 783 -17.83 39.59 24.12
N LYS A 784 -17.69 39.55 22.78
CA LYS A 784 -17.97 40.69 21.91
C LYS A 784 -19.26 40.44 21.13
N GLN A 785 -20.23 41.32 21.37
CA GLN A 785 -21.46 41.41 20.62
C GLN A 785 -21.20 42.02 19.23
N SER A 786 -21.87 41.46 18.22
CA SER A 786 -22.29 42.14 16.99
C SER A 786 -23.41 41.36 16.34
#